data_AF-A0A814HZL1-F1
#
_entry.id   AF-A0A814HZL1-F1
#
_cell.length_a   1.000
_cell.length_b   1.000
_cell.length_c   1.000
_cell.angle_alpha   90.00
_cell.angle_beta   90.00
_cell.angle_gamma   90.00
#
_symmetry.space_group_name_H-M   'P 1'
#
loop_
_entity.id
_entity.type
_entity.pdbx_description
1 polymer ?
#
loop_
_entity_poly.entity_id
_entity_poly.type
_entity_poly.pdbx_seq_one_letter_code
_entity_poly.pdbx_strand_id
1 'polypeptide(L)'
;PDGKIGFLSIKNRVCVALSRARHGFYTIGNLNFISQSEKGNLWSDLIKTLKENNNYGHSLTATCGSHPQHDMEISKPEHFDQRPDGGCLLPCGYRLKCGHVCSKKCHGNYDQDHLKFECMKNCDKPMERCGHLCKQVCSSEHKCDKCGLMMDKTIEQCGHIVKLRCDQEPLRTRCTHPCENYLECGHKCTKMCRDIDCGKCMTKIEVVSPCKHSSTIQVFCSDPHWTFKTKCSKPCREILECGHRCIGTCGQCYGGLIHVNCSQNCDRMLFCGHKCSVPCSKQCQPCQKECKNKCKHSKCPRNCSDPCAPCLEKCTNKCKHSKCFKTCDEFCDRKPCDEPCDKLLKCGHPCIGLCGEKCFNWCRICHKNKVNEIFFGTEDEPDAKFIRLDDCGHILEVSGLDEWIYSRFSDENNNNQNNKENTIQLPECPKCKSQIRISSRYSNIIKQQLNSIEQIKLKYYGDEKENRLFREKLIEEVKQFYNEKNQNNYFDINFLKLILEKLEKKNEILSFNSLAALQNTWSIYINLKKIKDLCLKKGLDKFSEQMQNMEFESNKIMNMLVDNNKVNFFRDGQRLNDLTREIERISFLTEYYKLKNLSKKIINNESLRAAVLLYETEEILIKLLTKFDEKVKAQVEKNFSKLSQLLNTEITKEERMMIVKAIGLGLGHWYKCPNGHVYCIGECGGAMQRAKCPECKADIGGQDHTVTSGNQLASEMDGATRPAWPTALNYND
;
A
#
# COMPACT_ATOMS: atom_id res chain seq x y z
N PRO A 1 0.81 -80.45 -66.70
CA PRO A 1 2.23 -80.47 -66.26
C PRO A 1 3.09 -81.22 -67.29
N ASP A 2 4.19 -80.62 -67.75
CA ASP A 2 5.04 -81.11 -68.85
C ASP A 2 5.82 -82.41 -68.56
N GLY A 3 5.39 -83.22 -67.59
CA GLY A 3 6.02 -84.50 -67.21
C GLY A 3 7.44 -84.38 -66.63
N LYS A 4 7.99 -83.16 -66.50
CA LYS A 4 9.36 -82.90 -66.07
C LYS A 4 9.41 -82.54 -64.58
N ILE A 5 10.14 -83.32 -63.79
CA ILE A 5 10.38 -83.08 -62.34
C ILE A 5 11.41 -81.98 -62.04
N GLY A 6 11.88 -81.25 -63.07
CA GLY A 6 12.75 -80.09 -62.94
C GLY A 6 14.04 -80.36 -62.14
N PHE A 7 14.36 -79.47 -61.20
CA PHE A 7 15.56 -79.50 -60.35
C PHE A 7 15.74 -80.80 -59.55
N LEU A 8 14.66 -81.56 -59.31
CA LEU A 8 14.70 -82.82 -58.56
C LEU A 8 15.25 -84.00 -59.38
N SER A 9 15.43 -83.85 -60.69
CA SER A 9 16.06 -84.86 -61.57
C SER A 9 17.58 -84.93 -61.45
N ILE A 10 18.22 -83.95 -60.79
CA ILE A 10 19.69 -83.86 -60.69
C ILE A 10 20.17 -84.58 -59.42
N LYS A 11 20.80 -85.75 -59.59
CA LYS A 11 21.30 -86.62 -58.50
C LYS A 11 22.10 -85.88 -57.42
N ASN A 12 23.03 -84.99 -57.81
CA ASN A 12 23.84 -84.24 -56.85
C ASN A 12 23.03 -83.28 -55.96
N ARG A 13 21.90 -82.74 -56.46
CA ARG A 13 21.04 -81.84 -55.69
C ARG A 13 20.20 -82.59 -54.67
N VAL A 14 19.75 -83.79 -55.01
CA VAL A 14 19.04 -84.70 -54.09
C VAL A 14 19.96 -85.11 -52.94
N CYS A 15 21.20 -85.53 -53.25
CA CYS A 15 22.19 -85.86 -52.22
C CYS A 15 22.50 -84.68 -51.30
N VAL A 16 22.62 -83.45 -51.83
CA VAL A 16 22.86 -82.23 -51.03
C VAL A 16 21.66 -81.87 -50.16
N ALA A 17 20.43 -82.06 -50.64
CA ALA A 17 19.22 -81.80 -49.85
C ALA A 17 19.12 -82.77 -48.67
N LEU A 18 19.42 -84.05 -48.89
CA LEU A 18 19.42 -85.09 -47.85
C LEU A 18 20.56 -84.89 -46.84
N SER A 19 21.77 -84.53 -47.29
CA SER A 19 22.91 -84.35 -46.39
C SER A 19 22.86 -83.09 -45.53
N ARG A 20 22.04 -82.10 -45.90
CA ARG A 20 21.84 -80.85 -45.13
C ARG A 20 20.77 -80.93 -44.04
N ALA A 21 19.89 -81.94 -44.09
CA ALA A 21 18.87 -82.13 -43.08
C ALA A 21 19.54 -82.56 -41.76
N ARG A 22 19.59 -81.67 -40.76
CA ARG A 22 20.26 -81.95 -39.47
C ARG A 22 19.36 -82.69 -38.48
N HIS A 23 18.06 -82.47 -38.53
CA HIS A 23 17.09 -83.02 -37.57
C HIS A 23 15.98 -83.84 -38.22
N GLY A 24 15.57 -83.50 -39.45
CA GLY A 24 14.56 -84.25 -40.19
C GLY A 24 14.41 -83.71 -41.60
N PHE A 25 14.02 -84.59 -42.53
CA PHE A 25 13.74 -84.25 -43.91
C PHE A 25 12.29 -84.65 -44.23
N TYR A 26 11.42 -83.65 -44.42
CA TYR A 26 10.01 -83.85 -44.72
C TYR A 26 9.73 -83.43 -46.17
N THR A 27 9.03 -84.27 -46.92
CA THR A 27 8.61 -83.95 -48.29
C THR A 27 7.10 -83.91 -48.36
N ILE A 28 6.54 -82.79 -48.80
CA ILE A 28 5.09 -82.59 -48.92
C ILE A 28 4.77 -82.36 -50.40
N GLY A 29 3.93 -83.21 -50.98
CA GLY A 29 3.54 -83.12 -52.39
C GLY A 29 3.24 -84.49 -53.01
N ASN A 30 3.00 -84.52 -54.32
CA ASN A 30 2.69 -85.75 -55.03
C ASN A 30 3.96 -86.57 -55.36
N LEU A 31 4.40 -87.38 -54.39
CA LEU A 31 5.59 -88.23 -54.51
C LEU A 31 5.44 -89.34 -55.57
N ASN A 32 4.22 -89.79 -55.84
CA ASN A 32 3.98 -90.78 -56.91
C ASN A 32 4.38 -90.23 -58.28
N PHE A 33 4.05 -88.96 -58.54
CA PHE A 33 4.48 -88.28 -59.77
C PHE A 33 6.00 -88.18 -59.89
N ILE A 34 6.72 -87.92 -58.79
CA ILE A 34 8.19 -87.83 -58.80
C ILE A 34 8.84 -89.19 -59.12
N SER A 35 8.28 -90.28 -58.57
CA SER A 35 8.80 -91.64 -58.76
C SER A 35 8.68 -92.18 -60.19
N GLN A 36 7.75 -91.67 -61.00
CA GLN A 36 7.44 -92.18 -62.34
C GLN A 36 8.25 -91.51 -63.47
N SER A 37 9.16 -90.59 -63.16
CA SER A 37 9.97 -89.89 -64.16
C SER A 37 11.18 -90.72 -64.64
N GLU A 38 11.45 -90.75 -65.96
CA GLU A 38 12.47 -91.62 -66.62
C GLU A 38 13.92 -91.46 -66.11
N LYS A 39 14.24 -90.38 -65.38
CA LYS A 39 15.58 -90.13 -64.77
C LYS A 39 15.56 -90.21 -63.23
N GLY A 40 14.48 -90.73 -62.65
CA GLY A 40 14.14 -90.66 -61.23
C GLY A 40 14.56 -91.86 -60.37
N ASN A 41 15.50 -92.72 -60.80
CA ASN A 41 15.83 -93.98 -60.11
C ASN A 41 16.15 -93.81 -58.61
N LEU A 42 16.74 -92.68 -58.22
CA LEU A 42 17.09 -92.42 -56.82
C LEU A 42 15.87 -92.05 -55.95
N TRP A 43 14.88 -91.37 -56.53
CA TRP A 43 13.64 -91.03 -55.82
C TRP A 43 12.71 -92.24 -55.70
N SER A 44 12.68 -93.12 -56.69
CA SER A 44 11.95 -94.39 -56.59
C SER A 44 12.53 -95.27 -55.49
N ASP A 45 13.86 -95.37 -55.39
CA ASP A 45 14.53 -96.12 -54.32
C ASP A 45 14.25 -95.48 -52.96
N LEU A 46 14.35 -94.14 -52.86
CA LEU A 46 14.06 -93.41 -51.63
C LEU A 46 12.61 -93.57 -51.19
N ILE A 47 11.64 -93.48 -52.11
CA ILE A 47 10.21 -93.69 -51.80
C ILE A 47 9.96 -95.14 -51.40
N LYS A 48 10.64 -96.11 -52.02
CA LYS A 48 10.55 -97.52 -51.62
C LYS A 48 11.06 -97.70 -50.19
N THR A 49 12.22 -97.16 -49.85
CA THR A 49 12.78 -97.18 -48.49
C THR A 49 11.87 -96.45 -47.49
N LEU A 50 11.25 -95.33 -47.88
CA LEU A 50 10.28 -94.63 -47.03
C LEU A 50 9.03 -95.47 -46.79
N LYS A 51 8.52 -96.17 -47.81
CA LYS A 51 7.38 -97.09 -47.68
C LYS A 51 7.71 -98.30 -46.81
N GLU A 52 8.90 -98.90 -46.99
CA GLU A 52 9.37 -100.03 -46.17
C GLU A 52 9.52 -99.67 -44.69
N ASN A 53 9.92 -98.43 -44.39
CA ASN A 53 10.06 -97.93 -43.02
C ASN A 53 8.78 -97.25 -42.47
N ASN A 54 7.62 -97.40 -43.13
CA ASN A 54 6.36 -96.76 -42.75
C ASN A 54 6.40 -95.22 -42.62
N ASN A 55 7.35 -94.56 -43.30
CA ASN A 55 7.54 -93.10 -43.31
C ASN A 55 6.92 -92.43 -44.55
N TYR A 56 5.95 -93.09 -45.18
CA TYR A 56 5.22 -92.61 -46.36
C TYR A 56 3.72 -92.66 -46.08
N GLY A 57 3.04 -91.52 -46.12
CA GLY A 57 1.61 -91.42 -45.80
C GLY A 57 0.99 -90.08 -46.20
N HIS A 58 -0.29 -89.92 -45.90
CA HIS A 58 -1.08 -88.70 -46.18
C HIS A 58 -1.11 -87.73 -44.99
N SER A 59 -0.45 -88.07 -43.89
CA SER A 59 -0.44 -87.32 -42.64
C SER A 59 0.97 -87.31 -42.03
N LEU A 60 1.25 -86.27 -41.25
CA LEU A 60 2.45 -86.15 -40.42
C LEU A 60 2.09 -86.51 -38.98
N THR A 61 2.74 -87.52 -38.40
CA THR A 61 2.52 -87.86 -36.98
C THR A 61 3.24 -86.87 -36.08
N ALA A 62 2.48 -86.08 -35.32
CA ALA A 62 2.99 -85.18 -34.31
C ALA A 62 2.90 -85.83 -32.93
N THR A 63 4.07 -86.15 -32.36
CA THR A 63 4.20 -86.77 -31.05
C THR A 63 4.49 -85.70 -29.99
N CYS A 64 3.83 -85.80 -28.83
CA CYS A 64 4.10 -84.90 -27.71
C CYS A 64 5.23 -85.49 -26.87
N GLY A 65 6.37 -84.81 -26.80
CA GLY A 65 7.54 -85.28 -26.04
C GLY A 65 7.26 -85.53 -24.55
N SER A 66 6.29 -84.83 -23.95
CA SER A 66 5.87 -85.02 -22.56
C SER A 66 4.73 -86.04 -22.39
N HIS A 67 3.98 -86.33 -23.46
CA HIS A 67 2.83 -87.24 -23.44
C HIS A 67 2.81 -88.13 -24.69
N PRO A 68 3.66 -89.18 -24.74
CA PRO A 68 3.77 -90.04 -25.91
C PRO A 68 2.49 -90.78 -26.28
N GLN A 69 1.56 -91.00 -25.33
CA GLN A 69 0.25 -91.61 -25.62
C GLN A 69 -0.74 -90.68 -26.36
N HIS A 70 -0.40 -89.40 -26.53
CA HIS A 70 -1.23 -88.44 -27.24
C HIS A 70 -0.61 -88.09 -28.59
N ASP A 71 -0.38 -89.09 -29.43
CA ASP A 71 0.04 -88.87 -30.82
C ASP A 71 -1.15 -88.45 -31.69
N MET A 72 -0.91 -87.60 -32.68
CA MET A 72 -1.95 -87.17 -33.62
C MET A 72 -1.41 -87.06 -35.02
N GLU A 73 -2.21 -87.53 -35.98
CA GLU A 73 -1.94 -87.36 -37.39
C GLU A 73 -2.41 -86.00 -37.91
N ILE A 74 -1.47 -85.22 -38.41
CA ILE A 74 -1.69 -83.90 -38.99
C ILE A 74 -1.81 -84.06 -40.50
N SER A 75 -3.02 -83.94 -41.04
CA SER A 75 -3.30 -83.97 -42.48
C SER A 75 -3.92 -82.67 -43.00
N LYS A 76 -4.43 -81.81 -42.11
CA LYS A 76 -5.02 -80.51 -42.44
C LYS A 76 -4.44 -79.40 -41.56
N PRO A 77 -4.44 -78.13 -42.03
CA PRO A 77 -3.94 -77.00 -41.24
C PRO A 77 -4.60 -76.86 -39.87
N GLU A 78 -5.91 -77.12 -39.75
CA GLU A 78 -6.66 -76.96 -38.48
C GLU A 78 -6.22 -77.96 -37.41
N HIS A 79 -5.53 -79.05 -37.79
CA HIS A 79 -4.98 -80.00 -36.81
C HIS A 79 -3.82 -79.39 -36.00
N PHE A 80 -3.15 -78.35 -36.50
CA PHE A 80 -2.10 -77.65 -35.74
C PHE A 80 -2.67 -76.83 -34.57
N ASP A 81 -3.93 -76.39 -34.62
CA ASP A 81 -4.59 -75.69 -33.51
C ASP A 81 -4.79 -76.61 -32.29
N GLN A 82 -4.76 -77.93 -32.50
CA GLN A 82 -4.81 -78.95 -31.45
C GLN A 82 -3.42 -79.25 -30.84
N ARG A 83 -2.38 -78.56 -31.35
CA ARG A 83 -0.99 -78.64 -30.90
C ARG A 83 -0.39 -77.25 -30.63
N PRO A 84 -1.04 -76.42 -29.80
CA PRO A 84 -0.54 -75.07 -29.49
C PRO A 84 0.81 -75.13 -28.79
N ASP A 85 1.72 -74.20 -29.12
CA ASP A 85 3.08 -74.11 -28.56
C ASP A 85 3.90 -75.42 -28.65
N GLY A 86 3.53 -76.35 -29.55
CA GLY A 86 4.23 -77.63 -29.76
C GLY A 86 3.92 -78.74 -28.74
N GLY A 87 2.91 -78.56 -27.87
CA GLY A 87 2.45 -79.59 -26.93
C GLY A 87 1.00 -80.01 -27.13
N CYS A 88 0.52 -80.97 -26.32
CA CYS A 88 -0.85 -81.47 -26.41
C CYS A 88 -1.85 -80.59 -25.64
N LEU A 89 -3.16 -80.87 -25.76
CA LEU A 89 -4.21 -80.06 -25.11
C LEU A 89 -4.36 -80.30 -23.60
N LEU A 90 -3.61 -81.24 -23.02
CA LEU A 90 -3.63 -81.49 -21.58
C LEU A 90 -3.05 -80.30 -20.79
N PRO A 91 -3.48 -80.06 -19.54
CA PRO A 91 -2.84 -79.07 -18.68
C PRO A 91 -1.36 -79.44 -18.46
N CYS A 92 -0.47 -78.43 -18.39
CA CYS A 92 0.96 -78.69 -18.21
C CYS A 92 1.27 -79.42 -16.89
N GLY A 93 0.56 -79.10 -15.80
CA GLY A 93 0.71 -79.78 -14.51
C GLY A 93 2.02 -79.48 -13.76
N TYR A 94 2.96 -78.75 -14.36
CA TYR A 94 4.25 -78.41 -13.73
C TYR A 94 4.07 -77.47 -12.54
N ARG A 95 4.78 -77.76 -11.43
CA ARG A 95 4.75 -76.96 -10.20
C ARG A 95 5.90 -75.96 -10.18
N LEU A 96 5.57 -74.67 -10.26
CA LEU A 96 6.54 -73.58 -10.22
C LEU A 96 7.22 -73.48 -8.84
N LYS A 97 8.38 -72.81 -8.77
CA LYS A 97 9.10 -72.55 -7.51
C LYS A 97 8.26 -71.84 -6.45
N CYS A 98 7.30 -71.00 -6.86
CA CYS A 98 6.38 -70.34 -5.93
C CYS A 98 5.37 -71.31 -5.27
N GLY A 99 5.22 -72.53 -5.80
CA GLY A 99 4.31 -73.57 -5.32
C GLY A 99 3.04 -73.72 -6.17
N HIS A 100 2.75 -72.75 -7.05
CA HIS A 100 1.60 -72.77 -7.96
C HIS A 100 1.81 -73.68 -9.17
N VAL A 101 0.73 -74.27 -9.66
CA VAL A 101 0.72 -75.04 -10.92
C VAL A 101 0.65 -74.08 -12.12
N CYS A 102 1.44 -74.35 -13.15
CA CYS A 102 1.44 -73.66 -14.44
C CYS A 102 0.01 -73.57 -15.02
N SER A 103 -0.38 -72.40 -15.52
CA SER A 103 -1.72 -72.16 -16.09
C SER A 103 -1.83 -72.46 -17.58
N LYS A 104 -0.71 -72.75 -18.26
CA LYS A 104 -0.71 -73.12 -19.69
C LYS A 104 -1.09 -74.58 -19.89
N LYS A 105 -1.59 -74.89 -21.09
CA LYS A 105 -1.65 -76.26 -21.63
C LYS A 105 -0.21 -76.78 -21.85
N CYS A 106 -0.06 -78.07 -22.08
CA CYS A 106 1.23 -78.68 -22.38
C CYS A 106 1.85 -77.92 -23.56
N HIS A 107 3.04 -77.38 -23.34
CA HIS A 107 3.76 -76.54 -24.31
C HIS A 107 5.10 -77.17 -24.73
N GLY A 108 5.11 -78.51 -24.75
CA GLY A 108 6.19 -79.34 -25.28
C GLY A 108 7.57 -78.98 -24.73
N ASN A 109 8.56 -78.91 -25.64
CA ASN A 109 9.96 -78.62 -25.32
C ASN A 109 10.28 -77.11 -25.27
N TYR A 110 9.29 -76.22 -25.34
CA TYR A 110 9.53 -74.78 -25.43
C TYR A 110 10.09 -74.17 -24.12
N ASP A 111 9.60 -74.64 -22.95
CA ASP A 111 10.09 -74.24 -21.61
C ASP A 111 9.85 -75.35 -20.58
N GLN A 112 10.50 -76.50 -20.76
CA GLN A 112 10.25 -77.71 -19.96
C GLN A 112 10.48 -77.49 -18.45
N ASP A 113 11.46 -76.65 -18.10
CA ASP A 113 11.83 -76.32 -16.72
C ASP A 113 11.15 -75.04 -16.18
N HIS A 114 10.27 -74.41 -16.97
CA HIS A 114 9.54 -73.19 -16.59
C HIS A 114 10.45 -72.07 -16.06
N LEU A 115 11.63 -71.91 -16.67
CA LEU A 115 12.60 -70.88 -16.28
C LEU A 115 12.18 -69.49 -16.77
N LYS A 116 11.37 -69.43 -17.84
CA LYS A 116 10.89 -68.17 -18.43
C LYS A 116 9.44 -67.84 -18.03
N PHE A 117 8.69 -68.82 -17.52
CA PHE A 117 7.29 -68.63 -17.16
C PHE A 117 7.13 -67.92 -15.80
N GLU A 118 6.48 -66.76 -15.79
CA GLU A 118 6.12 -66.04 -14.56
C GLU A 118 4.72 -66.41 -14.09
N CYS A 119 4.59 -66.64 -12.77
CA CYS A 119 3.29 -66.87 -12.18
C CYS A 119 2.44 -65.58 -12.23
N MET A 120 1.13 -65.74 -12.40
CA MET A 120 0.16 -64.63 -12.38
C MET A 120 -1.01 -64.91 -11.44
N LYS A 121 -0.90 -65.95 -10.60
CA LYS A 121 -1.92 -66.29 -9.60
C LYS A 121 -1.76 -65.41 -8.36
N ASN A 122 -2.85 -65.15 -7.64
CA ASN A 122 -2.76 -64.49 -6.35
C ASN A 122 -1.96 -65.36 -5.38
N CYS A 123 -1.11 -64.74 -4.56
CA CYS A 123 -0.33 -65.45 -3.57
C CYS A 123 -1.15 -65.65 -2.30
N ASP A 124 -1.54 -66.87 -1.96
CA ASP A 124 -2.27 -67.16 -0.71
C ASP A 124 -1.33 -67.56 0.45
N LYS A 125 -0.04 -67.20 0.39
CA LYS A 125 0.91 -67.51 1.47
C LYS A 125 0.64 -66.65 2.70
N PRO A 126 0.68 -67.22 3.93
CA PRO A 126 0.64 -66.43 5.15
C PRO A 126 1.91 -65.59 5.29
N MET A 127 1.77 -64.30 5.59
CA MET A 127 2.88 -63.38 5.79
C MET A 127 3.57 -63.65 7.13
N GLU A 128 4.89 -63.86 7.14
CA GLU A 128 5.65 -64.20 8.34
C GLU A 128 5.48 -63.18 9.49
N ARG A 129 5.39 -61.88 9.16
CA ARG A 129 5.29 -60.80 10.17
C ARG A 129 3.94 -60.76 10.91
N CYS A 130 2.84 -61.16 10.26
CA CYS A 130 1.50 -60.90 10.78
C CYS A 130 0.49 -62.05 10.60
N GLY A 131 0.89 -63.17 9.99
CA GLY A 131 0.05 -64.33 9.74
C GLY A 131 -1.05 -64.15 8.68
N HIS A 132 -1.26 -62.92 8.18
CA HIS A 132 -2.31 -62.64 7.20
C HIS A 132 -1.99 -63.24 5.83
N LEU A 133 -3.04 -63.70 5.13
CA LEU A 133 -2.93 -64.20 3.76
C LEU A 133 -2.56 -63.06 2.81
N CYS A 134 -1.51 -63.27 2.02
CA CYS A 134 -1.21 -62.39 0.91
C CYS A 134 -2.37 -62.41 -0.11
N LYS A 135 -2.55 -61.29 -0.81
CA LYS A 135 -3.52 -61.18 -1.93
C LYS A 135 -2.90 -60.48 -3.14
N GLN A 136 -1.57 -60.30 -3.12
CA GLN A 136 -0.83 -59.70 -4.22
C GLN A 136 -0.60 -60.75 -5.32
N VAL A 137 -0.38 -60.30 -6.55
CA VAL A 137 -0.04 -61.19 -7.67
C VAL A 137 1.32 -61.81 -7.41
N CYS A 138 1.40 -63.14 -7.50
CA CYS A 138 2.61 -63.90 -7.26
C CYS A 138 3.54 -63.78 -8.49
N SER A 139 4.59 -62.97 -8.41
CA SER A 139 5.66 -62.91 -9.42
C SER A 139 6.97 -63.49 -8.89
N SER A 140 7.96 -63.63 -9.78
CA SER A 140 9.35 -64.01 -9.45
C SER A 140 9.99 -63.11 -8.38
N GLU A 141 9.60 -61.83 -8.36
CA GLU A 141 10.10 -60.82 -7.41
C GLU A 141 9.15 -60.54 -6.22
N HIS A 142 7.96 -61.16 -6.18
CA HIS A 142 6.99 -60.91 -5.12
C HIS A 142 7.47 -61.43 -3.76
N LYS A 143 7.66 -60.52 -2.80
CA LYS A 143 7.91 -60.82 -1.39
C LYS A 143 6.65 -60.53 -0.56
N CYS A 144 6.32 -61.42 0.36
CA CYS A 144 5.15 -61.29 1.25
C CYS A 144 5.48 -60.45 2.51
N ASP A 145 6.07 -59.27 2.33
CA ASP A 145 6.61 -58.43 3.41
C ASP A 145 5.67 -57.28 3.82
N LYS A 146 4.87 -56.74 2.89
CA LYS A 146 3.98 -55.60 3.13
C LYS A 146 2.51 -56.02 3.20
N CYS A 147 1.95 -56.00 4.42
CA CYS A 147 0.55 -56.32 4.63
C CYS A 147 -0.39 -55.16 4.26
N GLY A 148 -1.36 -55.41 3.39
CA GLY A 148 -2.34 -54.42 2.94
C GLY A 148 -3.58 -54.27 3.85
N LEU A 149 -3.76 -55.14 4.83
CA LEU A 149 -4.95 -55.17 5.68
C LEU A 149 -5.00 -53.95 6.60
N MET A 150 -6.16 -53.30 6.64
CA MET A 150 -6.46 -52.19 7.54
C MET A 150 -6.89 -52.74 8.89
N MET A 151 -6.25 -52.29 9.97
CA MET A 151 -6.59 -52.65 11.34
C MET A 151 -6.70 -51.41 12.21
N ASP A 152 -7.56 -51.49 13.22
CA ASP A 152 -7.64 -50.49 14.27
C ASP A 152 -6.40 -50.62 15.15
N LYS A 153 -5.58 -49.56 15.21
CA LYS A 153 -4.38 -49.50 16.05
C LYS A 153 -4.48 -48.30 16.98
N THR A 154 -4.16 -48.49 18.25
CA THR A 154 -4.04 -47.42 19.24
C THR A 154 -2.68 -46.76 19.13
N ILE A 155 -2.64 -45.42 19.08
CA ILE A 155 -1.41 -44.64 19.10
C ILE A 155 -1.02 -44.38 20.57
N GLU A 156 0.05 -44.99 21.05
CA GLU A 156 0.53 -44.84 22.45
C GLU A 156 0.78 -43.38 22.85
N GLN A 157 1.26 -42.53 21.93
CA GLN A 157 1.58 -41.13 22.26
C GLN A 157 0.34 -40.24 22.46
N CYS A 158 -0.87 -40.68 22.10
CA CYS A 158 -2.08 -39.88 22.28
C CYS A 158 -3.34 -40.67 22.65
N GLY A 159 -3.28 -41.99 22.77
CA GLY A 159 -4.41 -42.87 23.14
C GLY A 159 -5.47 -43.06 22.05
N HIS A 160 -5.37 -42.39 20.90
CA HIS A 160 -6.38 -42.46 19.85
C HIS A 160 -6.30 -43.75 19.02
N ILE A 161 -7.46 -44.32 18.70
CA ILE A 161 -7.60 -45.49 17.82
C ILE A 161 -7.71 -45.00 16.37
N VAL A 162 -6.81 -45.46 15.50
CA VAL A 162 -6.81 -45.09 14.08
C VAL A 162 -6.75 -46.33 13.18
N LYS A 163 -7.39 -46.25 12.00
CA LYS A 163 -7.31 -47.27 10.97
C LYS A 163 -6.01 -47.13 10.19
N LEU A 164 -5.08 -48.05 10.41
CA LEU A 164 -3.79 -48.10 9.72
C LEU A 164 -3.57 -49.46 9.07
N ARG A 165 -2.70 -49.52 8.07
CA ARG A 165 -2.29 -50.81 7.52
C ARG A 165 -1.51 -51.60 8.56
N CYS A 166 -1.61 -52.92 8.53
CA CYS A 166 -0.93 -53.80 9.47
C CYS A 166 0.60 -53.60 9.49
N ASP A 167 1.21 -53.24 8.37
CA ASP A 167 2.65 -52.95 8.26
C ASP A 167 3.07 -51.56 8.77
N GLN A 168 2.12 -50.63 8.95
CA GLN A 168 2.37 -49.27 9.40
C GLN A 168 2.42 -49.16 10.93
N GLU A 169 3.39 -48.39 11.44
CA GLU A 169 3.49 -48.10 12.88
C GLU A 169 2.48 -47.02 13.33
N PRO A 170 1.85 -47.20 14.50
CA PRO A 170 0.89 -46.25 15.06
C PRO A 170 1.62 -45.06 15.72
N LEU A 171 2.10 -44.14 14.89
CA LEU A 171 2.76 -42.90 15.34
C LEU A 171 1.76 -41.73 15.36
N ARG A 172 1.95 -40.79 16.30
CA ARG A 172 1.15 -39.55 16.43
C ARG A 172 1.02 -38.75 15.13
N THR A 173 2.04 -38.73 14.29
CA THR A 173 2.02 -38.04 12.97
C THR A 173 0.95 -38.58 12.02
N ARG A 174 0.43 -39.79 12.27
CA ARG A 174 -0.64 -40.44 11.52
C ARG A 174 -2.00 -40.37 12.21
N CYS A 175 -2.10 -39.63 13.32
CA CYS A 175 -3.36 -39.44 14.02
C CYS A 175 -4.31 -38.55 13.23
N THR A 176 -5.56 -38.97 13.08
CA THR A 176 -6.62 -38.22 12.39
C THR A 176 -7.66 -37.63 13.35
N HIS A 177 -7.51 -37.86 14.65
CA HIS A 177 -8.41 -37.32 15.66
C HIS A 177 -8.15 -35.82 15.93
N PRO A 178 -9.18 -35.05 16.31
CA PRO A 178 -9.01 -33.68 16.78
C PRO A 178 -8.16 -33.65 18.05
N CYS A 179 -7.44 -32.56 18.28
CA CYS A 179 -6.67 -32.37 19.50
C CYS A 179 -7.63 -32.13 20.69
N GLU A 180 -7.40 -32.84 21.79
CA GLU A 180 -8.21 -32.70 23.01
C GLU A 180 -7.58 -31.77 24.06
N ASN A 181 -6.41 -31.21 23.77
CA ASN A 181 -5.71 -30.31 24.69
C ASN A 181 -6.42 -28.96 24.81
N TYR A 182 -6.33 -28.37 26.00
CA TYR A 182 -6.70 -27.00 26.28
C TYR A 182 -5.46 -26.11 26.20
N LEU A 183 -5.60 -24.95 25.54
CA LEU A 183 -4.57 -23.91 25.48
C LEU A 183 -4.51 -23.16 26.82
N GLU A 184 -3.42 -22.42 27.08
CA GLU A 184 -3.25 -21.62 28.31
C GLU A 184 -4.39 -20.62 28.56
N CYS A 185 -5.01 -20.12 27.48
CA CYS A 185 -6.19 -19.26 27.56
C CYS A 185 -7.49 -19.98 27.97
N GLY A 186 -7.45 -21.28 28.28
CA GLY A 186 -8.60 -22.10 28.68
C GLY A 186 -9.47 -22.60 27.53
N HIS A 187 -9.14 -22.27 26.28
CA HIS A 187 -9.89 -22.73 25.09
C HIS A 187 -9.38 -24.06 24.55
N LYS A 188 -10.30 -24.91 24.06
CA LYS A 188 -9.95 -26.20 23.41
C LYS A 188 -9.25 -25.97 22.07
N CYS A 189 -8.20 -26.74 21.81
CA CYS A 189 -7.47 -26.70 20.54
C CYS A 189 -8.36 -27.12 19.35
N THR A 190 -8.29 -26.38 18.25
CA THR A 190 -9.07 -26.66 17.02
C THR A 190 -8.28 -27.43 15.96
N LYS A 191 -7.01 -27.80 16.24
CA LYS A 191 -6.13 -28.53 15.31
C LYS A 191 -6.30 -30.06 15.43
N MET A 192 -5.65 -30.79 14.54
CA MET A 192 -5.60 -32.25 14.60
C MET A 192 -4.48 -32.71 15.55
N CYS A 193 -4.65 -33.87 16.19
CA CYS A 193 -3.70 -34.42 17.16
C CYS A 193 -2.29 -34.68 16.57
N ARG A 194 -2.20 -34.92 15.25
CA ARG A 194 -0.93 -35.06 14.52
C ARG A 194 -0.08 -33.79 14.50
N ASP A 195 -0.70 -32.62 14.70
CA ASP A 195 0.01 -31.35 14.75
C ASP A 195 0.68 -31.26 16.12
N ILE A 196 2.01 -31.33 16.14
CA ILE A 196 2.83 -31.44 17.36
C ILE A 196 2.61 -30.22 18.28
N ASP A 197 2.30 -29.05 17.70
CA ASP A 197 2.06 -27.81 18.41
C ASP A 197 0.64 -27.28 18.18
N CYS A 198 -0.12 -27.12 19.27
CA CYS A 198 -1.47 -26.56 19.28
C CYS A 198 -1.47 -25.08 18.82
N GLY A 199 -0.34 -24.38 18.96
CA GLY A 199 -0.16 -23.00 18.49
C GLY A 199 -1.13 -22.00 19.15
N LYS A 200 -1.32 -20.86 18.47
CA LYS A 200 -2.14 -19.75 18.97
C LYS A 200 -3.65 -20.07 18.91
N CYS A 201 -4.39 -19.56 19.90
CA CYS A 201 -5.84 -19.74 19.99
C CYS A 201 -6.58 -18.99 18.87
N MET A 202 -7.39 -19.70 18.09
CA MET A 202 -8.20 -19.14 16.99
C MET A 202 -9.68 -18.99 17.37
N THR A 203 -10.03 -19.14 18.65
CA THR A 203 -11.39 -18.89 19.15
C THR A 203 -11.69 -17.40 19.10
N LYS A 204 -12.87 -17.04 18.59
CA LYS A 204 -13.35 -15.65 18.60
C LYS A 204 -13.95 -15.31 19.96
N ILE A 205 -13.54 -14.19 20.52
CA ILE A 205 -14.04 -13.64 21.77
C ILE A 205 -14.64 -12.25 21.54
N GLU A 206 -15.54 -11.85 22.42
CA GLU A 206 -16.12 -10.51 22.44
C GLU A 206 -15.43 -9.65 23.49
N VAL A 207 -14.87 -8.52 23.05
CA VAL A 207 -14.18 -7.57 23.93
C VAL A 207 -14.73 -6.17 23.71
N VAL A 208 -14.73 -5.36 24.76
CA VAL A 208 -15.06 -3.93 24.64
C VAL A 208 -13.89 -3.25 23.92
N SER A 209 -14.19 -2.57 22.81
CA SER A 209 -13.17 -1.84 22.06
C SER A 209 -12.54 -0.76 22.95
N PRO A 210 -11.20 -0.60 22.97
CA PRO A 210 -10.51 0.35 23.85
C PRO A 210 -10.70 1.83 23.45
N CYS A 211 -11.78 2.18 22.76
CA CYS A 211 -12.06 3.54 22.27
C CYS A 211 -13.14 4.23 23.10
N LYS A 212 -13.40 5.52 22.81
CA LYS A 212 -14.49 6.28 23.44
C LYS A 212 -15.89 5.72 23.13
N HIS A 213 -16.01 4.80 22.17
CA HIS A 213 -17.26 4.10 21.90
C HIS A 213 -17.30 2.82 22.72
N SER A 214 -18.29 2.67 23.61
CA SER A 214 -18.57 1.45 24.36
C SER A 214 -19.17 0.37 23.45
N SER A 215 -18.42 -0.04 22.43
CA SER A 215 -18.85 -1.02 21.42
C SER A 215 -18.07 -2.31 21.56
N THR A 216 -18.80 -3.42 21.55
CA THR A 216 -18.24 -4.76 21.54
C THR A 216 -17.69 -5.08 20.15
N ILE A 217 -16.45 -5.57 20.09
CA ILE A 217 -15.79 -6.04 18.87
C ILE A 217 -15.48 -7.53 19.00
N GLN A 218 -15.49 -8.24 17.86
CA GLN A 218 -15.07 -9.63 17.79
C GLN A 218 -13.61 -9.70 17.35
N VAL A 219 -12.80 -10.35 18.17
CA VAL A 219 -11.36 -10.55 17.94
C VAL A 219 -11.00 -12.01 18.21
N PHE A 220 -9.89 -12.49 17.67
CA PHE A 220 -9.37 -13.80 18.07
C PHE A 220 -8.75 -13.70 19.46
N CYS A 221 -8.88 -14.73 20.29
CA CYS A 221 -8.28 -14.78 21.62
C CYS A 221 -6.75 -14.59 21.59
N SER A 222 -6.11 -14.93 20.48
CA SER A 222 -4.68 -14.69 20.26
C SER A 222 -4.34 -13.36 19.59
N ASP A 223 -5.34 -12.56 19.21
CA ASP A 223 -5.09 -11.23 18.66
C ASP A 223 -4.50 -10.34 19.76
N PRO A 224 -3.38 -9.66 19.50
CA PRO A 224 -2.79 -8.81 20.52
C PRO A 224 -3.65 -7.59 20.84
N HIS A 225 -3.72 -7.22 22.13
CA HIS A 225 -4.64 -6.19 22.63
C HIS A 225 -4.46 -4.82 21.94
N TRP A 226 -3.23 -4.43 21.61
CA TRP A 226 -2.94 -3.17 20.93
C TRP A 226 -3.49 -3.10 19.49
N THR A 227 -3.92 -4.22 18.90
CA THR A 227 -4.54 -4.23 17.58
C THR A 227 -6.03 -3.83 17.64
N PHE A 228 -6.67 -3.94 18.80
CA PHE A 228 -8.11 -3.78 18.99
C PHE A 228 -8.61 -2.38 18.64
N LYS A 229 -7.78 -1.34 18.85
CA LYS A 229 -8.08 0.05 18.46
C LYS A 229 -8.38 0.24 16.98
N THR A 230 -7.88 -0.65 16.12
CA THR A 230 -8.10 -0.58 14.67
C THR A 230 -9.37 -1.32 14.21
N LYS A 231 -10.02 -2.07 15.10
CA LYS A 231 -11.13 -2.98 14.77
C LYS A 231 -12.52 -2.34 14.98
N CYS A 232 -12.60 -1.18 15.63
CA CYS A 232 -13.88 -0.49 15.83
C CYS A 232 -14.42 0.11 14.53
N SER A 233 -15.60 -0.34 14.09
CA SER A 233 -16.26 0.11 12.87
C SER A 233 -17.29 1.24 13.09
N LYS A 234 -17.52 1.67 14.35
CA LYS A 234 -18.46 2.76 14.65
C LYS A 234 -18.01 4.07 14.01
N PRO A 235 -18.95 4.90 13.51
CA PRO A 235 -18.63 6.22 12.99
C PRO A 235 -18.11 7.13 14.12
N CYS A 236 -17.03 7.87 13.87
CA CYS A 236 -16.36 8.66 14.89
C CYS A 236 -17.18 9.88 15.33
N ARG A 237 -17.64 10.71 14.37
CA ARG A 237 -18.49 11.89 14.59
C ARG A 237 -17.98 12.94 15.60
N GLU A 238 -16.74 12.84 16.11
CA GLU A 238 -16.11 13.91 16.88
C GLU A 238 -16.00 15.19 16.04
N ILE A 239 -16.08 16.33 16.72
CA ILE A 239 -15.92 17.65 16.09
C ILE A 239 -14.42 17.92 15.95
N LEU A 240 -13.96 18.08 14.72
CA LEU A 240 -12.58 18.42 14.38
C LEU A 240 -12.29 19.89 14.70
N GLU A 241 -11.03 20.31 14.72
CA GLU A 241 -10.65 21.72 14.94
C GLU A 241 -11.22 22.66 13.88
N CYS A 242 -11.54 22.15 12.69
CA CYS A 242 -12.20 22.91 11.64
C CYS A 242 -13.72 23.11 11.89
N GLY A 243 -14.28 22.57 12.97
CA GLY A 243 -15.70 22.65 13.32
C GLY A 243 -16.58 21.59 12.65
N HIS A 244 -16.05 20.83 11.71
CA HIS A 244 -16.75 19.76 11.01
C HIS A 244 -16.73 18.45 11.78
N ARG A 245 -17.76 17.61 11.58
CA ARG A 245 -17.83 16.27 12.18
C ARG A 245 -16.96 15.30 11.40
N CYS A 246 -16.18 14.49 12.11
CA CYS A 246 -15.38 13.43 11.50
C CYS A 246 -16.28 12.42 10.78
N ILE A 247 -16.02 12.24 9.48
CA ILE A 247 -16.74 11.30 8.60
C ILE A 247 -16.19 9.86 8.66
N GLY A 248 -15.02 9.66 9.28
CA GLY A 248 -14.35 8.37 9.36
C GLY A 248 -14.95 7.44 10.43
N THR A 249 -14.54 6.18 10.37
CA THR A 249 -14.80 5.21 11.45
C THR A 249 -13.76 5.35 12.57
N CYS A 250 -14.10 4.90 13.77
CA CYS A 250 -13.21 4.96 14.93
C CYS A 250 -11.89 4.21 14.70
N GLY A 251 -11.92 3.04 14.04
CA GLY A 251 -10.72 2.30 13.67
C GLY A 251 -9.84 3.01 12.65
N GLN A 252 -10.42 3.76 11.71
CA GLN A 252 -9.68 4.65 10.80
C GLN A 252 -9.08 5.85 11.55
N CYS A 253 -9.77 6.35 12.56
CA CYS A 253 -9.29 7.44 13.42
C CYS A 253 -8.31 6.95 14.51
N TYR A 254 -7.86 5.69 14.43
CA TYR A 254 -6.99 5.05 15.40
C TYR A 254 -7.51 5.18 16.84
N GLY A 255 -8.81 4.96 17.05
CA GLY A 255 -9.46 5.11 18.35
C GLY A 255 -9.86 6.54 18.71
N GLY A 256 -9.75 7.50 17.79
CA GLY A 256 -9.95 8.93 18.05
C GLY A 256 -8.65 9.68 18.39
N LEU A 257 -7.49 9.02 18.22
CA LEU A 257 -6.18 9.61 18.44
C LEU A 257 -5.69 10.39 17.21
N ILE A 258 -5.91 9.86 16.00
CA ILE A 258 -5.49 10.48 14.74
C ILE A 258 -6.68 10.47 13.79
N HIS A 259 -7.39 11.60 13.69
CA HIS A 259 -8.56 11.70 12.83
C HIS A 259 -8.21 11.64 11.33
N VAL A 260 -9.15 11.14 10.52
CA VAL A 260 -9.06 11.22 9.06
C VAL A 260 -9.19 12.68 8.60
N ASN A 261 -8.69 12.99 7.40
CA ASN A 261 -8.82 14.34 6.85
C ASN A 261 -10.29 14.71 6.68
N CYS A 262 -10.62 15.96 7.00
CA CYS A 262 -11.97 16.46 6.74
C CYS A 262 -12.20 16.52 5.24
N SER A 263 -13.30 15.92 4.77
CA SER A 263 -13.68 15.89 3.36
C SER A 263 -14.82 16.87 3.02
N GLN A 264 -15.28 17.68 3.99
CA GLN A 264 -16.33 18.68 3.74
C GLN A 264 -15.74 19.86 2.97
N ASN A 265 -16.52 20.51 2.11
CA ASN A 265 -16.03 21.64 1.31
C ASN A 265 -15.71 22.85 2.22
N CYS A 266 -14.59 23.56 1.98
CA CYS A 266 -14.24 24.77 2.76
C CYS A 266 -15.31 25.86 2.55
N ASP A 267 -15.87 25.99 1.34
CA ASP A 267 -16.79 27.03 0.82
C ASP A 267 -16.39 28.51 1.08
N ARG A 268 -15.28 28.77 1.79
CA ARG A 268 -14.74 30.11 2.04
C ARG A 268 -14.23 30.75 0.75
N MET A 269 -14.46 32.05 0.63
CA MET A 269 -13.91 32.90 -0.42
C MET A 269 -12.47 33.27 -0.07
N LEU A 270 -11.53 32.93 -0.95
CA LEU A 270 -10.12 33.31 -0.79
C LEU A 270 -9.93 34.80 -1.15
N PHE A 271 -8.85 35.44 -0.67
CA PHE A 271 -8.49 36.83 -0.99
C PHE A 271 -8.40 37.13 -2.50
N CYS A 272 -8.14 36.10 -3.31
CA CYS A 272 -8.12 36.21 -4.76
C CYS A 272 -9.51 36.21 -5.43
N GLY A 273 -10.59 36.06 -4.65
CA GLY A 273 -11.98 35.97 -5.11
C GLY A 273 -12.41 34.59 -5.59
N HIS A 274 -11.55 33.58 -5.49
CA HIS A 274 -11.92 32.21 -5.83
C HIS A 274 -12.52 31.51 -4.61
N LYS A 275 -13.62 30.77 -4.82
CA LYS A 275 -14.12 29.79 -3.86
C LYS A 275 -13.09 28.69 -3.67
N CYS A 276 -12.74 28.40 -2.41
CA CYS A 276 -11.88 27.29 -2.07
C CYS A 276 -12.54 25.97 -2.52
N SER A 277 -11.83 25.21 -3.36
CA SER A 277 -12.31 23.92 -3.89
C SER A 277 -11.65 22.72 -3.19
N VAL A 278 -10.88 22.97 -2.14
CA VAL A 278 -10.18 21.94 -1.37
C VAL A 278 -11.03 21.58 -0.15
N PRO A 279 -11.01 20.31 0.30
CA PRO A 279 -11.63 19.95 1.57
C PRO A 279 -11.18 20.83 2.73
N CYS A 280 -12.05 20.97 3.71
CA CYS A 280 -11.92 21.96 4.77
C CYS A 280 -10.74 21.64 5.69
N SER A 281 -9.78 22.53 5.67
CA SER A 281 -8.70 22.67 6.64
C SER A 281 -8.91 23.96 7.46
N LYS A 282 -8.31 24.03 8.66
CA LYS A 282 -8.42 25.22 9.55
C LYS A 282 -8.07 26.53 8.80
N GLN A 283 -7.08 26.45 7.93
CA GLN A 283 -6.67 27.48 6.97
C GLN A 283 -6.89 26.95 5.54
N CYS A 284 -7.65 27.65 4.68
CA CYS A 284 -7.85 27.16 3.31
C CYS A 284 -6.54 27.30 2.50
N GLN A 285 -6.31 26.35 1.58
CA GLN A 285 -5.10 26.31 0.76
C GLN A 285 -5.03 27.45 -0.28
N PRO A 286 -3.82 27.81 -0.76
CA PRO A 286 -3.65 28.76 -1.85
C PRO A 286 -4.40 28.34 -3.10
N CYS A 287 -4.92 29.32 -3.82
CA CYS A 287 -5.70 29.06 -5.02
C CYS A 287 -4.84 28.51 -6.16
N GLN A 288 -5.13 27.27 -6.59
CA GLN A 288 -4.48 26.62 -7.73
C GLN A 288 -5.13 26.92 -9.09
N LYS A 289 -6.19 27.75 -9.13
CA LYS A 289 -6.81 28.18 -10.40
C LYS A 289 -5.91 29.16 -11.14
N GLU A 290 -6.12 29.30 -12.45
CA GLU A 290 -5.43 30.30 -13.27
C GLU A 290 -5.59 31.71 -12.70
N CYS A 291 -4.51 32.50 -12.72
CA CYS A 291 -4.56 33.88 -12.30
C CYS A 291 -5.46 34.69 -13.26
N LYS A 292 -6.47 35.36 -12.69
CA LYS A 292 -7.35 36.28 -13.44
C LYS A 292 -6.79 37.69 -13.55
N ASN A 293 -5.58 37.95 -13.04
CA ASN A 293 -4.95 39.25 -13.14
C ASN A 293 -4.61 39.56 -14.60
N LYS A 294 -5.03 40.73 -15.08
CA LYS A 294 -4.80 41.20 -16.43
C LYS A 294 -4.74 42.72 -16.43
N CYS A 295 -3.88 43.27 -17.26
CA CYS A 295 -3.87 44.69 -17.58
C CYS A 295 -4.28 44.88 -19.05
N LYS A 296 -4.25 46.12 -19.53
CA LYS A 296 -4.52 46.42 -20.96
C LYS A 296 -3.42 45.90 -21.90
N HIS A 297 -2.28 45.46 -21.38
CA HIS A 297 -1.13 44.94 -22.15
C HIS A 297 -1.08 43.42 -22.18
N SER A 298 -1.28 42.75 -21.05
CA SER A 298 -1.11 41.30 -20.94
C SER A 298 -2.00 40.67 -19.86
N LYS A 299 -2.17 39.34 -19.93
CA LYS A 299 -2.81 38.50 -18.90
C LYS A 299 -1.72 37.70 -18.19
N CYS A 300 -1.82 37.56 -16.86
CA CYS A 300 -0.89 36.73 -16.09
C CYS A 300 -1.04 35.24 -16.45
N PRO A 301 0.04 34.52 -16.83
CA PRO A 301 0.00 33.10 -17.18
C PRO A 301 0.19 32.15 -15.98
N ARG A 302 0.42 32.68 -14.77
CA ARG A 302 0.75 31.87 -13.58
C ARG A 302 -0.50 31.41 -12.82
N ASN A 303 -0.32 30.53 -11.83
CA ASN A 303 -1.40 30.16 -10.92
C ASN A 303 -1.73 31.35 -10.02
N CYS A 304 -2.97 31.40 -9.53
CA CYS A 304 -3.45 32.53 -8.75
C CYS A 304 -2.71 32.71 -7.41
N SER A 305 -2.16 31.64 -6.85
CA SER A 305 -1.32 31.65 -5.65
C SER A 305 0.07 32.23 -5.87
N ASP A 306 0.54 32.24 -7.11
CA ASP A 306 1.92 32.62 -7.41
C ASP A 306 2.04 34.14 -7.51
N PRO A 307 3.19 34.72 -7.10
CA PRO A 307 3.45 36.13 -7.30
C PRO A 307 3.37 36.51 -8.79
N CYS A 308 2.62 37.57 -9.11
CA CYS A 308 2.54 38.08 -10.47
C CYS A 308 3.80 38.89 -10.81
N ALA A 309 4.32 38.74 -12.03
CA ALA A 309 5.36 39.64 -12.51
C ALA A 309 4.76 41.04 -12.78
N PRO A 310 5.42 42.14 -12.36
CA PRO A 310 4.94 43.50 -12.58
C PRO A 310 4.97 43.85 -14.08
N CYS A 311 4.02 44.67 -14.53
CA CYS A 311 3.93 45.09 -15.93
C CYS A 311 4.77 46.37 -16.16
N LEU A 312 5.89 46.22 -16.86
CA LEU A 312 6.84 47.31 -17.15
C LEU A 312 6.49 48.15 -18.39
N GLU A 313 5.41 47.81 -19.09
CA GLU A 313 4.92 48.58 -20.24
C GLU A 313 4.44 49.97 -19.82
N LYS A 314 4.48 50.94 -20.74
CA LYS A 314 4.00 52.31 -20.46
C LYS A 314 2.49 52.33 -20.21
N CYS A 315 2.03 53.09 -19.21
CA CYS A 315 0.61 53.18 -18.90
C CYS A 315 -0.21 53.74 -20.09
N THR A 316 -1.33 53.08 -20.42
CA THR A 316 -2.21 53.46 -21.54
C THR A 316 -3.21 54.57 -21.19
N ASN A 317 -3.23 55.04 -19.94
CA ASN A 317 -4.10 56.14 -19.50
C ASN A 317 -3.64 57.47 -20.12
N LYS A 318 -4.29 57.84 -21.23
CA LYS A 318 -4.12 59.12 -21.92
C LYS A 318 -5.49 59.66 -22.34
N CYS A 319 -5.69 60.96 -22.18
CA CYS A 319 -6.83 61.69 -22.73
C CYS A 319 -6.31 63.01 -23.34
N LYS A 320 -7.21 63.82 -23.91
CA LYS A 320 -6.83 65.13 -24.46
C LYS A 320 -6.27 66.08 -23.39
N HIS A 321 -6.66 65.90 -22.13
CA HIS A 321 -6.33 66.80 -21.01
C HIS A 321 -5.06 66.40 -20.24
N SER A 322 -4.70 65.12 -20.23
CA SER A 322 -3.58 64.60 -19.42
C SER A 322 -3.14 63.21 -19.88
N LYS A 323 -1.84 62.92 -19.70
CA LYS A 323 -1.20 61.65 -20.06
C LYS A 323 -0.36 61.14 -18.88
N CYS A 324 -0.42 59.84 -18.64
CA CYS A 324 0.43 59.18 -17.65
C CYS A 324 1.84 58.91 -18.19
N PHE A 325 2.88 59.19 -17.38
CA PHE A 325 4.28 58.91 -17.74
C PHE A 325 4.88 57.70 -17.02
N LYS A 326 4.15 57.15 -16.05
CA LYS A 326 4.53 56.00 -15.25
C LYS A 326 4.37 54.66 -16.01
N THR A 327 4.99 53.62 -15.49
CA THR A 327 4.78 52.24 -15.95
C THR A 327 3.39 51.73 -15.56
N CYS A 328 2.95 50.62 -16.17
CA CYS A 328 1.63 50.07 -15.94
C CYS A 328 1.44 49.55 -14.49
N ASP A 329 2.51 49.11 -13.83
CA ASP A 329 2.49 48.62 -12.45
C ASP A 329 2.42 49.76 -11.41
N GLU A 330 3.14 50.85 -11.65
CA GLU A 330 3.17 52.02 -10.77
C GLU A 330 1.83 52.75 -10.68
N PHE A 331 1.56 53.44 -9.57
CA PHE A 331 0.38 54.30 -9.45
C PHE A 331 0.31 55.35 -10.57
N CYS A 332 -0.87 55.45 -11.19
CA CYS A 332 -1.12 56.39 -12.26
C CYS A 332 -1.08 57.82 -11.70
N ASP A 333 -0.15 58.63 -12.19
CA ASP A 333 0.00 60.08 -11.91
C ASP A 333 -1.14 60.91 -12.50
N ARG A 334 -1.82 60.42 -13.55
CA ARG A 334 -3.03 61.03 -14.11
C ARG A 334 -4.24 60.80 -13.18
N LYS A 335 -4.85 61.90 -12.75
CA LYS A 335 -6.17 61.91 -12.08
C LYS A 335 -7.30 61.50 -13.06
N PRO A 336 -8.41 60.93 -12.55
CA PRO A 336 -9.64 60.75 -13.34
C PRO A 336 -10.05 62.01 -14.09
N CYS A 337 -10.64 61.85 -15.27
CA CYS A 337 -11.15 62.97 -16.05
C CYS A 337 -12.68 62.94 -16.03
N ASP A 338 -13.27 64.05 -15.60
CA ASP A 338 -14.72 64.21 -15.46
C ASP A 338 -15.36 64.98 -16.63
N GLU A 339 -14.53 65.37 -17.61
CA GLU A 339 -14.98 66.04 -18.82
C GLU A 339 -15.82 65.09 -19.70
N PRO A 340 -16.90 65.60 -20.33
CA PRO A 340 -17.75 64.82 -21.20
C PRO A 340 -16.98 64.36 -22.45
N CYS A 341 -17.48 63.30 -23.09
CA CYS A 341 -16.88 62.77 -24.31
C CYS A 341 -17.31 63.57 -25.55
N ASP A 342 -16.35 64.17 -26.27
CA ASP A 342 -16.62 64.94 -27.51
C ASP A 342 -17.01 64.08 -28.74
N LYS A 343 -17.22 62.77 -28.59
CA LYS A 343 -17.47 61.86 -29.72
C LYS A 343 -18.96 61.74 -30.02
N LEU A 344 -19.29 61.70 -31.31
CA LEU A 344 -20.62 61.31 -31.79
C LEU A 344 -20.70 59.79 -31.93
N LEU A 345 -21.83 59.22 -31.50
CA LEU A 345 -22.11 57.79 -31.62
C LEU A 345 -22.59 57.46 -33.04
N LYS A 346 -22.65 56.16 -33.38
CA LYS A 346 -23.11 55.71 -34.70
C LYS A 346 -24.52 56.19 -35.07
N CYS A 347 -25.35 56.51 -34.08
CA CYS A 347 -26.69 57.08 -34.27
C CYS A 347 -26.70 58.59 -34.51
N GLY A 348 -25.54 59.25 -34.60
CA GLY A 348 -25.42 60.70 -34.80
C GLY A 348 -25.55 61.54 -33.52
N HIS A 349 -25.88 60.93 -32.38
CA HIS A 349 -26.07 61.64 -31.10
C HIS A 349 -24.78 61.74 -30.28
N PRO A 350 -24.65 62.76 -29.39
CA PRO A 350 -23.53 62.89 -28.45
C PRO A 350 -23.38 61.69 -27.53
N CYS A 351 -22.13 61.32 -27.24
CA CYS A 351 -21.78 60.28 -26.27
C CYS A 351 -22.09 60.75 -24.84
N ILE A 352 -22.79 59.93 -24.06
CA ILE A 352 -23.14 60.22 -22.65
C ILE A 352 -22.06 59.74 -21.66
N GLY A 353 -20.87 59.43 -22.16
CA GLY A 353 -19.73 58.95 -21.38
C GLY A 353 -18.65 60.00 -21.17
N LEU A 354 -17.57 59.59 -20.53
CA LEU A 354 -16.45 60.46 -20.15
C LEU A 354 -15.29 60.48 -21.15
N CYS A 355 -14.52 61.57 -21.14
CA CYS A 355 -13.30 61.72 -21.91
C CYS A 355 -12.20 60.74 -21.44
N GLY A 356 -11.68 59.94 -22.37
CA GLY A 356 -10.64 58.94 -22.10
C GLY A 356 -11.16 57.55 -21.71
N GLU A 357 -12.46 57.39 -21.50
CA GLU A 357 -13.11 56.09 -21.29
C GLU A 357 -13.62 55.47 -22.61
N LYS A 358 -13.90 54.17 -22.62
CA LYS A 358 -14.42 53.49 -23.82
C LYS A 358 -15.87 53.89 -24.06
N CYS A 359 -16.13 54.53 -25.19
CA CYS A 359 -17.49 54.84 -25.64
C CYS A 359 -18.31 53.56 -25.86
N PHE A 360 -19.61 53.64 -25.59
CA PHE A 360 -20.60 52.60 -25.80
C PHE A 360 -21.77 53.17 -26.62
N ASN A 361 -22.59 52.32 -27.25
CA ASN A 361 -23.57 52.76 -28.25
C ASN A 361 -24.89 53.28 -27.67
N TRP A 362 -24.96 53.64 -26.38
CA TRP A 362 -26.19 54.17 -25.77
C TRP A 362 -26.17 55.69 -25.78
N CYS A 363 -27.31 56.29 -26.13
CA CYS A 363 -27.53 57.72 -26.09
C CYS A 363 -28.88 58.02 -25.45
N ARG A 364 -29.02 59.22 -24.87
CA ARG A 364 -30.25 59.67 -24.19
C ARG A 364 -31.49 59.69 -25.08
N ILE A 365 -31.32 59.79 -26.40
CA ILE A 365 -32.44 59.88 -27.35
C ILE A 365 -32.90 58.48 -27.80
N CYS A 366 -32.01 57.69 -28.41
CA CYS A 366 -32.38 56.37 -28.93
C CYS A 366 -32.57 55.30 -27.83
N HIS A 367 -32.01 55.50 -26.63
CA HIS A 367 -31.99 54.50 -25.56
C HIS A 367 -32.56 55.02 -24.24
N LYS A 368 -33.49 55.98 -24.29
CA LYS A 368 -34.08 56.66 -23.11
C LYS A 368 -34.53 55.68 -22.01
N ASN A 369 -35.22 54.60 -22.37
CA ASN A 369 -35.74 53.62 -21.41
C ASN A 369 -34.65 52.83 -20.66
N LYS A 370 -33.44 52.69 -21.24
CA LYS A 370 -32.31 51.96 -20.62
C LYS A 370 -31.37 52.87 -19.85
N VAL A 371 -31.30 54.15 -20.23
CA VAL A 371 -30.47 55.15 -19.58
C VAL A 371 -31.17 55.68 -18.32
N ASN A 372 -32.50 55.80 -18.33
CA ASN A 372 -33.30 56.25 -17.20
C ASN A 372 -33.70 55.13 -16.23
N GLU A 373 -33.12 53.92 -16.36
CA GLU A 373 -33.36 52.84 -15.41
C GLU A 373 -32.63 53.19 -14.10
N ILE A 374 -33.41 53.64 -13.11
CA ILE A 374 -32.89 54.09 -11.83
C ILE A 374 -32.23 52.92 -11.10
N PHE A 375 -30.95 53.07 -10.75
CA PHE A 375 -30.19 52.09 -9.99
C PHE A 375 -29.51 52.72 -8.77
N PHE A 376 -28.95 53.92 -8.92
CA PHE A 376 -28.36 54.73 -7.86
C PHE A 376 -29.20 55.96 -7.48
N GLY A 377 -30.18 56.36 -8.30
CA GLY A 377 -31.09 57.49 -8.01
C GLY A 377 -30.76 58.78 -8.74
N THR A 378 -29.68 58.83 -9.51
CA THR A 378 -29.16 60.00 -10.23
C THR A 378 -29.18 59.83 -11.75
N GLU A 379 -29.67 58.69 -12.25
CA GLU A 379 -29.58 58.33 -13.67
C GLU A 379 -30.48 59.15 -14.61
N ASP A 380 -31.57 59.73 -14.08
CA ASP A 380 -32.55 60.51 -14.82
C ASP A 380 -32.16 61.97 -15.00
N GLU A 381 -31.13 62.45 -14.29
CA GLU A 381 -30.59 63.81 -14.42
C GLU A 381 -30.06 64.06 -15.84
N PRO A 382 -30.29 65.24 -16.44
CA PRO A 382 -29.95 65.53 -17.84
C PRO A 382 -28.44 65.53 -18.13
N ASP A 383 -27.60 65.74 -17.12
CA ASP A 383 -26.14 65.80 -17.18
C ASP A 383 -25.45 64.55 -16.60
N ALA A 384 -26.21 63.58 -16.07
CA ALA A 384 -25.68 62.29 -15.61
C ALA A 384 -24.76 61.63 -16.64
N LYS A 385 -23.63 61.12 -16.16
CA LYS A 385 -22.56 60.56 -17.01
C LYS A 385 -22.42 59.09 -16.72
N PHE A 386 -22.09 58.32 -17.76
CA PHE A 386 -22.07 56.87 -17.66
C PHE A 386 -20.72 56.30 -18.08
N ILE A 387 -20.31 55.21 -17.43
CA ILE A 387 -19.13 54.43 -17.81
C ILE A 387 -19.50 52.98 -18.02
N ARG A 388 -18.80 52.33 -18.96
CA ARG A 388 -18.92 50.90 -19.22
C ARG A 388 -17.74 50.16 -18.60
N LEU A 389 -18.02 49.24 -17.68
CA LEU A 389 -16.99 48.40 -17.08
C LEU A 389 -16.49 47.36 -18.09
N ASP A 390 -15.17 47.28 -18.30
CA ASP A 390 -14.55 46.36 -19.27
C ASP A 390 -14.77 44.87 -18.93
N ASP A 391 -14.86 44.53 -17.64
CA ASP A 391 -14.92 43.14 -17.18
C ASP A 391 -16.31 42.51 -17.27
N CYS A 392 -17.39 43.29 -17.13
CA CYS A 392 -18.77 42.77 -17.17
C CYS A 392 -19.67 43.44 -18.21
N GLY A 393 -19.21 44.52 -18.86
CA GLY A 393 -19.96 45.23 -19.90
C GLY A 393 -21.13 46.07 -19.37
N HIS A 394 -21.42 46.07 -18.06
CA HIS A 394 -22.45 46.90 -17.47
C HIS A 394 -22.12 48.38 -17.60
N ILE A 395 -23.17 49.15 -17.90
CA ILE A 395 -23.13 50.60 -17.99
C ILE A 395 -23.76 51.14 -16.70
N LEU A 396 -23.01 51.98 -16.01
CA LEU A 396 -23.35 52.52 -14.70
C LEU A 396 -23.11 54.02 -14.68
N GLU A 397 -23.93 54.73 -13.92
CA GLU A 397 -23.74 56.16 -13.65
C GLU A 397 -22.49 56.37 -12.80
N VAL A 398 -21.74 57.44 -13.11
CA VAL A 398 -20.40 57.69 -12.59
C VAL A 398 -20.43 58.10 -11.12
N SER A 399 -21.32 59.02 -10.74
CA SER A 399 -21.38 59.60 -9.39
C SER A 399 -21.74 58.55 -8.33
N GLY A 400 -22.76 57.73 -8.61
CA GLY A 400 -23.16 56.61 -7.76
C GLY A 400 -22.11 55.48 -7.73
N LEU A 401 -21.40 55.23 -8.83
CA LEU A 401 -20.31 54.23 -8.83
C LEU A 401 -19.07 54.73 -8.10
N ASP A 402 -18.76 56.03 -8.18
CA ASP A 402 -17.70 56.67 -7.41
C ASP A 402 -17.99 56.57 -5.92
N GLU A 403 -19.20 56.97 -5.48
CA GLU A 403 -19.60 56.86 -4.08
C GLU A 403 -19.54 55.40 -3.60
N TRP A 404 -19.99 54.44 -4.42
CA TRP A 404 -19.94 53.01 -4.11
C TRP A 404 -18.52 52.46 -3.91
N ILE A 405 -17.56 52.92 -4.72
CA ILE A 405 -16.17 52.46 -4.68
C ILE A 405 -15.39 53.24 -3.62
N TYR A 406 -15.43 54.56 -3.61
CA TYR A 406 -14.67 55.37 -2.66
C TYR A 406 -15.15 55.14 -1.22
N SER A 407 -16.45 55.02 -0.95
CA SER A 407 -16.96 54.74 0.41
C SER A 407 -16.46 53.43 1.02
N ARG A 408 -15.95 52.51 0.19
CA ARG A 408 -15.34 51.24 0.63
C ARG A 408 -13.82 51.26 0.73
N PHE A 409 -13.16 52.22 0.08
CA PHE A 409 -11.71 52.18 -0.13
C PHE A 409 -10.98 53.51 0.17
N SER A 410 -11.68 54.57 0.65
CA SER A 410 -11.06 55.83 1.08
C SER A 410 -10.74 55.84 2.57
N ASP A 411 -9.55 56.32 2.94
CA ASP A 411 -8.99 56.29 4.30
C ASP A 411 -9.52 57.38 5.27
N GLU A 412 -10.37 58.32 4.81
CA GLU A 412 -10.70 59.54 5.59
C GLU A 412 -11.80 59.39 6.66
N ASN A 413 -12.47 58.24 6.79
CA ASN A 413 -13.49 58.00 7.83
C ASN A 413 -13.10 56.90 8.84
N ASN A 414 -11.82 56.84 9.21
CA ASN A 414 -11.32 55.96 10.29
C ASN A 414 -11.65 56.51 11.69
N ASN A 415 -12.93 56.65 12.04
CA ASN A 415 -13.36 56.94 13.42
C ASN A 415 -14.65 56.22 13.85
N ASN A 416 -15.09 55.17 13.15
CA ASN A 416 -16.16 54.30 13.65
C ASN A 416 -15.66 52.88 13.89
N GLN A 417 -15.47 52.59 15.16
CA GLN A 417 -14.79 51.45 15.75
C GLN A 417 -15.58 50.14 15.75
N ASN A 418 -16.56 49.97 14.85
CA ASN A 418 -17.38 48.76 14.84
C ASN A 418 -17.59 48.23 13.42
N ASN A 419 -16.98 47.07 13.17
CA ASN A 419 -17.19 46.18 12.02
C ASN A 419 -16.70 46.66 10.66
N LYS A 420 -15.44 46.34 10.35
CA LYS A 420 -15.11 45.46 9.21
C LYS A 420 -13.64 45.08 9.28
N GLU A 421 -13.36 43.79 9.37
CA GLU A 421 -12.09 43.23 8.90
C GLU A 421 -11.81 43.86 7.53
N ASN A 422 -10.65 44.50 7.36
CA ASN A 422 -10.17 44.97 6.06
C ASN A 422 -10.00 43.76 5.13
N THR A 423 -11.10 43.32 4.51
CA THR A 423 -11.09 42.23 3.54
C THR A 423 -10.44 42.77 2.28
N ILE A 424 -9.16 42.46 2.11
CA ILE A 424 -8.38 42.72 0.89
C ILE A 424 -9.10 42.04 -0.27
N GLN A 425 -9.93 42.80 -0.97
CA GLN A 425 -10.82 42.35 -2.05
C GLN A 425 -10.82 43.41 -3.15
N LEU A 426 -10.85 42.95 -4.40
CA LEU A 426 -10.95 43.83 -5.55
C LEU A 426 -12.33 44.49 -5.60
N PRO A 427 -12.45 45.72 -6.12
CA PRO A 427 -13.74 46.38 -6.32
C PRO A 427 -14.69 45.49 -7.15
N GLU A 428 -15.97 45.45 -6.79
CA GLU A 428 -16.98 44.63 -7.47
C GLU A 428 -18.04 45.51 -8.15
N CYS A 429 -18.53 45.03 -9.30
CA CYS A 429 -19.65 45.65 -9.98
C CYS A 429 -20.92 45.53 -9.12
N PRO A 430 -21.63 46.63 -8.83
CA PRO A 430 -22.82 46.62 -7.97
C PRO A 430 -24.00 45.85 -8.56
N LYS A 431 -24.12 45.75 -9.90
CA LYS A 431 -25.19 44.98 -10.57
C LYS A 431 -24.96 43.47 -10.55
N CYS A 432 -23.73 43.01 -10.79
CA CYS A 432 -23.45 41.58 -11.01
C CYS A 432 -22.38 40.98 -10.11
N LYS A 433 -21.86 41.74 -9.14
CA LYS A 433 -20.77 41.38 -8.22
C LYS A 433 -19.49 40.87 -8.92
N SER A 434 -19.33 41.18 -10.21
CA SER A 434 -18.15 40.82 -10.97
C SER A 434 -16.98 41.72 -10.59
N GLN A 435 -15.82 41.14 -10.33
CA GLN A 435 -14.61 41.88 -9.94
C GLN A 435 -14.11 42.79 -11.06
N ILE A 436 -13.89 44.06 -10.73
CA ILE A 436 -13.37 45.11 -11.60
C ILE A 436 -11.84 45.03 -11.55
N ARG A 437 -11.23 44.59 -12.64
CA ARG A 437 -9.77 44.41 -12.78
C ARG A 437 -9.17 45.41 -13.75
N ILE A 438 -9.97 45.89 -14.71
CA ILE A 438 -9.54 46.91 -15.68
C ILE A 438 -10.52 48.07 -15.60
N SER A 439 -10.02 49.22 -15.15
CA SER A 439 -10.71 50.51 -15.25
C SER A 439 -9.67 51.62 -15.37
N SER A 440 -9.94 52.62 -16.21
CA SER A 440 -9.08 53.80 -16.34
C SER A 440 -9.29 54.78 -15.20
N ARG A 441 -10.54 54.98 -14.77
CA ARG A 441 -10.93 55.80 -13.61
C ARG A 441 -10.42 55.24 -12.27
N TYR A 442 -10.66 53.96 -12.01
CA TYR A 442 -10.32 53.33 -10.71
C TYR A 442 -8.96 52.63 -10.69
N SER A 443 -8.05 52.99 -11.60
CA SER A 443 -6.77 52.27 -11.78
C SER A 443 -5.92 52.26 -10.51
N ASN A 444 -5.92 53.33 -9.72
CA ASN A 444 -5.11 53.43 -8.51
C ASN A 444 -5.66 52.57 -7.37
N ILE A 445 -6.98 52.53 -7.18
CA ILE A 445 -7.62 51.66 -6.17
C ILE A 445 -7.40 50.18 -6.52
N ILE A 446 -7.56 49.83 -7.80
CA ILE A 446 -7.31 48.46 -8.28
C ILE A 446 -5.83 48.08 -8.04
N LYS A 447 -4.89 48.97 -8.36
CA LYS A 447 -3.45 48.74 -8.11
C LYS A 447 -3.12 48.61 -6.63
N GLN A 448 -3.73 49.43 -5.77
CA GLN A 448 -3.56 49.35 -4.31
C GLN A 448 -3.99 47.97 -3.80
N GLN A 449 -5.20 47.53 -4.16
CA GLN A 449 -5.72 46.22 -3.75
C GLN A 449 -4.89 45.06 -4.34
N LEU A 450 -4.47 45.16 -5.61
CA LEU A 450 -3.57 44.16 -6.22
C LEU A 450 -2.22 44.10 -5.51
N ASN A 451 -1.62 45.24 -5.15
CA ASN A 451 -0.37 45.28 -4.40
C ASN A 451 -0.54 44.64 -3.01
N SER A 452 -1.62 44.95 -2.28
CA SER A 452 -1.95 44.28 -1.01
C SER A 452 -2.09 42.76 -1.16
N ILE A 453 -2.71 42.29 -2.26
CA ILE A 453 -2.81 40.86 -2.58
C ILE A 453 -1.42 40.25 -2.86
N GLU A 454 -0.57 40.94 -3.63
CA GLU A 454 0.79 40.46 -3.93
C GLU A 454 1.69 40.45 -2.69
N GLN A 455 1.56 41.42 -1.77
CA GLN A 455 2.26 41.38 -0.48
C GLN A 455 1.87 40.16 0.37
N ILE A 456 0.60 39.76 0.37
CA ILE A 456 0.16 38.53 1.04
C ILE A 456 0.76 37.30 0.35
N LYS A 457 0.75 37.25 -0.98
CA LYS A 457 1.36 36.15 -1.73
C LYS A 457 2.84 36.02 -1.44
N LEU A 458 3.58 37.14 -1.41
CA LEU A 458 5.00 37.16 -1.08
C LEU A 458 5.26 36.68 0.36
N LYS A 459 4.45 37.13 1.34
CA LYS A 459 4.52 36.62 2.72
C LYS A 459 4.25 35.12 2.81
N TYR A 460 3.31 34.60 2.03
CA TYR A 460 3.00 33.17 2.00
C TYR A 460 4.08 32.35 1.27
N TYR A 461 4.69 32.94 0.23
CA TYR A 461 5.71 32.27 -0.58
C TYR A 461 7.07 32.22 0.13
N GLY A 462 7.43 33.28 0.87
CA GLY A 462 8.76 33.47 1.44
C GLY A 462 9.77 34.01 0.42
N ASP A 463 11.01 34.24 0.86
CA ASP A 463 12.09 34.66 -0.04
C ASP A 463 12.52 33.51 -0.97
N GLU A 464 12.68 33.80 -2.26
CA GLU A 464 12.97 32.77 -3.26
C GLU A 464 14.37 32.15 -3.07
N LYS A 465 15.36 32.94 -2.61
CA LYS A 465 16.71 32.44 -2.36
C LYS A 465 16.73 31.57 -1.11
N GLU A 466 16.08 32.00 -0.04
CA GLU A 466 15.94 31.20 1.19
C GLU A 466 15.21 29.88 0.93
N ASN A 467 14.14 29.91 0.15
CA ASN A 467 13.42 28.69 -0.25
C ASN A 467 14.27 27.74 -1.09
N ARG A 468 15.11 28.28 -2.00
CA ARG A 468 16.04 27.46 -2.78
C ARG A 468 17.09 26.80 -1.88
N LEU A 469 17.69 27.56 -0.97
CA LEU A 469 18.66 27.05 0.00
C LEU A 469 18.03 25.99 0.91
N PHE A 470 16.82 26.23 1.41
CA PHE A 470 16.10 25.26 2.24
C PHE A 470 15.77 23.97 1.46
N ARG A 471 15.34 24.09 0.21
CA ARG A 471 15.11 22.95 -0.68
C ARG A 471 16.39 22.14 -0.92
N GLU A 472 17.51 22.80 -1.22
CA GLU A 472 18.80 22.15 -1.44
C GLU A 472 19.27 21.39 -0.20
N LYS A 473 19.20 22.04 0.97
CA LYS A 473 19.52 21.40 2.25
C LYS A 473 18.66 20.16 2.52
N LEU A 474 17.35 20.24 2.28
CA LEU A 474 16.44 19.11 2.48
C LEU A 474 16.74 17.95 1.50
N ILE A 475 17.14 18.25 0.26
CA ILE A 475 17.56 17.23 -0.72
C ILE A 475 18.83 16.53 -0.24
N GLU A 476 19.82 17.28 0.24
CA GLU A 476 21.07 16.73 0.76
C GLU A 476 20.81 15.79 1.94
N GLU A 477 20.00 16.22 2.92
CA GLU A 477 19.62 15.40 4.08
C GLU A 477 18.95 14.08 3.66
N VAL A 478 18.03 14.12 2.70
CA VAL A 478 17.32 12.92 2.21
C VAL A 478 18.27 11.99 1.44
N LYS A 479 19.15 12.54 0.60
CA LYS A 479 20.14 11.75 -0.19
C LYS A 479 21.19 11.11 0.69
N GLN A 480 21.69 11.84 1.70
CA GLN A 480 22.64 11.29 2.65
C GLN A 480 22.05 10.06 3.35
N PHE A 481 20.80 10.17 3.83
CA PHE A 481 20.11 9.04 4.45
C PHE A 481 19.83 7.87 3.48
N TYR A 482 19.56 8.17 2.20
CA TYR A 482 19.39 7.15 1.15
C TYR A 482 20.68 6.36 0.91
N ASN A 483 21.84 7.01 0.95
CA ASN A 483 23.14 6.40 0.67
C ASN A 483 23.74 5.67 1.89
N GLU A 484 23.53 6.16 3.12
CA GLU A 484 24.13 5.59 4.34
C GLU A 484 23.49 4.27 4.80
N LYS A 485 22.26 3.95 4.35
CA LYS A 485 21.55 2.73 4.72
C LYS A 485 21.08 2.00 3.47
N ASN A 486 21.69 0.85 3.15
CA ASN A 486 21.13 -0.15 2.24
C ASN A 486 19.79 -0.64 2.80
N GLN A 487 18.69 0.03 2.45
CA GLN A 487 17.36 -0.27 2.95
C GLN A 487 16.77 -1.47 2.20
N ASN A 488 16.69 -2.62 2.86
CA ASN A 488 16.11 -3.85 2.30
C ASN A 488 14.56 -3.84 2.25
N ASN A 489 13.89 -2.72 2.52
CA ASN A 489 12.42 -2.66 2.62
C ASN A 489 11.82 -1.75 1.53
N TYR A 490 10.91 -2.33 0.73
CA TYR A 490 10.26 -1.69 -0.41
C TYR A 490 9.54 -0.37 -0.05
N PHE A 491 8.89 -0.30 1.13
CA PHE A 491 8.19 0.92 1.56
C PHE A 491 9.14 2.11 1.70
N ASP A 492 10.32 1.89 2.26
CA ASP A 492 11.27 2.95 2.56
C ASP A 492 11.89 3.52 1.28
N ILE A 493 12.22 2.63 0.33
CA ILE A 493 12.68 3.00 -1.01
C ILE A 493 11.60 3.81 -1.74
N ASN A 494 10.35 3.35 -1.72
CA ASN A 494 9.25 4.04 -2.39
C ASN A 494 9.00 5.43 -1.79
N PHE A 495 8.97 5.55 -0.45
CA PHE A 495 8.79 6.83 0.22
C PHE A 495 9.89 7.84 -0.10
N LEU A 496 11.16 7.42 -0.02
CA LEU A 496 12.31 8.27 -0.34
C LEU A 496 12.27 8.73 -1.80
N LYS A 497 11.95 7.82 -2.72
CA LYS A 497 11.78 8.14 -4.13
C LYS A 497 10.69 9.19 -4.35
N LEU A 498 9.52 9.03 -3.74
CA LEU A 498 8.40 9.98 -3.88
C LEU A 498 8.73 11.38 -3.30
N ILE A 499 9.48 11.46 -2.20
CA ILE A 499 9.95 12.75 -1.66
C ILE A 499 10.96 13.41 -2.61
N LEU A 500 11.94 12.65 -3.09
CA LEU A 500 12.97 13.15 -4.00
C LEU A 500 12.38 13.59 -5.34
N GLU A 501 11.46 12.81 -5.92
CA GLU A 501 10.74 13.18 -7.15
C GLU A 501 10.06 14.55 -7.03
N LYS A 502 9.53 14.88 -5.85
CA LYS A 502 8.90 16.18 -5.60
C LYS A 502 9.92 17.29 -5.36
N LEU A 503 11.01 17.01 -4.64
CA LEU A 503 12.06 17.99 -4.36
C LEU A 503 12.98 18.25 -5.56
N GLU A 504 13.16 17.32 -6.50
CA GLU A 504 14.10 17.48 -7.62
C GLU A 504 13.46 18.03 -8.90
N LYS A 505 12.15 18.22 -8.90
CA LYS A 505 11.42 18.71 -10.07
C LYS A 505 11.87 20.12 -10.47
N LYS A 506 12.72 20.21 -11.49
CA LYS A 506 13.49 21.41 -11.89
C LYS A 506 12.64 22.64 -12.24
N ASN A 507 11.41 22.46 -12.71
CA ASN A 507 10.54 23.56 -13.18
C ASN A 507 9.48 24.00 -12.16
N GLU A 508 9.48 23.42 -10.95
CA GLU A 508 8.50 23.74 -9.92
C GLU A 508 9.13 24.62 -8.84
N ILE A 509 8.63 25.84 -8.67
CA ILE A 509 9.03 26.71 -7.56
C ILE A 509 8.17 26.32 -6.35
N LEU A 510 8.83 25.99 -5.23
CA LEU A 510 8.18 25.54 -4.00
C LEU A 510 8.12 26.69 -3.00
N SER A 511 6.92 27.02 -2.53
CA SER A 511 6.70 27.98 -1.44
C SER A 511 7.26 27.47 -0.11
N PHE A 512 7.64 28.36 0.80
CA PHE A 512 8.07 28.03 2.18
C PHE A 512 7.16 27.00 2.87
N ASN A 513 5.85 27.23 2.91
CA ASN A 513 4.89 26.30 3.55
C ASN A 513 4.86 24.90 2.93
N SER A 514 5.20 24.78 1.64
CA SER A 514 5.28 23.48 0.97
C SER A 514 6.56 22.75 1.34
N LEU A 515 7.67 23.48 1.52
CA LEU A 515 8.94 22.94 2.03
C LEU A 515 8.83 22.55 3.50
N ALA A 516 8.20 23.38 4.33
CA ALA A 516 7.93 23.07 5.74
C ALA A 516 7.06 21.81 5.89
N ALA A 517 6.00 21.65 5.08
CA ALA A 517 5.20 20.42 5.09
C ALA A 517 5.99 19.16 4.68
N LEU A 518 6.91 19.30 3.72
CA LEU A 518 7.83 18.24 3.32
C LEU A 518 8.81 17.89 4.46
N GLN A 519 9.38 18.90 5.13
CA GLN A 519 10.26 18.72 6.27
C GLN A 519 9.55 18.05 7.46
N ASN A 520 8.30 18.42 7.74
CA ASN A 520 7.50 17.78 8.79
C ASN A 520 7.25 16.29 8.48
N THR A 521 6.89 15.98 7.23
CA THR A 521 6.69 14.59 6.78
C THR A 521 8.00 13.79 6.87
N TRP A 522 9.12 14.40 6.48
CA TRP A 522 10.45 13.83 6.60
C TRP A 522 10.87 13.59 8.06
N SER A 523 10.63 14.55 8.96
CA SER A 523 10.91 14.42 10.39
C SER A 523 10.11 13.30 11.03
N ILE A 524 8.82 13.16 10.69
CA ILE A 524 8.00 12.04 11.18
C ILE A 524 8.62 10.70 10.76
N TYR A 525 9.01 10.56 9.49
CA TYR A 525 9.65 9.35 8.98
C TYR A 525 10.97 9.03 9.71
N ILE A 526 11.85 10.02 9.84
CA ILE A 526 13.13 9.86 10.56
C ILE A 526 12.89 9.44 12.00
N ASN A 527 11.94 10.05 12.70
CA ASN A 527 11.68 9.76 14.11
C ASN A 527 11.18 8.33 14.31
N LEU A 528 10.29 7.85 13.43
CA LEU A 528 9.85 6.46 13.44
C LEU A 528 11.00 5.49 13.15
N LYS A 529 11.94 5.86 12.26
CA LYS A 529 13.16 5.07 12.02
C LYS A 529 14.09 5.04 13.21
N LYS A 530 14.36 6.17 13.85
CA LYS A 530 15.17 6.26 15.06
C LYS A 530 14.59 5.41 16.20
N ILE A 531 13.27 5.44 16.38
CA ILE A 531 12.58 4.60 17.38
C ILE A 531 12.82 3.11 17.07
N LYS A 532 12.69 2.68 15.82
CA LYS A 532 12.96 1.28 15.41
C LYS A 532 14.42 0.88 15.66
N ASP A 533 15.38 1.74 15.32
CA ASP A 533 16.80 1.49 15.55
C ASP A 533 17.15 1.40 17.04
N LEU A 534 16.58 2.29 17.87
CA LEU A 534 16.78 2.29 19.33
C LEU A 534 16.26 1.00 19.97
N CYS A 535 15.15 0.46 19.48
CA CYS A 535 14.63 -0.82 19.96
C CYS A 535 15.63 -1.96 19.71
N LEU A 536 16.21 -2.01 18.50
CA LEU A 536 17.22 -3.00 18.14
C LEU A 536 18.49 -2.86 18.98
N LYS A 537 18.96 -1.62 19.21
CA LYS A 537 20.17 -1.35 20.02
C LYS A 537 20.00 -1.71 21.49
N LYS A 538 18.79 -1.59 22.05
CA LYS A 538 18.49 -1.93 23.46
C LYS A 538 18.32 -3.44 23.70
N GLY A 539 18.63 -4.30 22.71
CA GLY A 539 18.61 -5.76 22.87
C GLY A 539 17.21 -6.35 23.03
N LEU A 540 16.16 -5.65 22.55
CA LEU A 540 14.83 -6.22 22.47
C LEU A 540 14.82 -7.30 21.39
N ASP A 541 14.43 -8.51 21.77
CA ASP A 541 14.27 -9.60 20.81
C ASP A 541 13.25 -9.20 19.74
N LYS A 542 13.64 -9.35 18.47
CA LYS A 542 12.78 -9.07 17.29
C LYS A 542 11.41 -9.76 17.36
N PHE A 543 11.33 -10.88 18.07
CA PHE A 543 10.14 -11.71 18.18
C PHE A 543 9.34 -11.44 19.46
N SER A 544 9.79 -10.53 20.32
CA SER A 544 9.10 -10.17 21.55
C SER A 544 7.76 -9.48 21.28
N GLU A 545 6.77 -9.75 22.14
CA GLU A 545 5.43 -9.16 22.07
C GLU A 545 5.48 -7.62 22.07
N GLN A 546 6.43 -7.07 22.82
CA GLN A 546 6.73 -5.64 22.95
C GLN A 546 7.15 -5.01 21.62
N MET A 547 8.02 -5.69 20.87
CA MET A 547 8.53 -5.20 19.59
C MET A 547 7.47 -5.29 18.49
N GLN A 548 6.62 -6.33 18.52
CA GLN A 548 5.48 -6.47 17.61
C GLN A 548 4.46 -5.35 17.79
N ASN A 549 4.17 -4.93 19.03
CA ASN A 549 3.33 -3.77 19.31
C ASN A 549 3.90 -2.51 18.66
N MET A 550 5.14 -2.17 19.01
CA MET A 550 5.83 -0.99 18.50
C MET A 550 5.91 -0.94 16.98
N GLU A 551 6.22 -2.07 16.35
CA GLU A 551 6.29 -2.19 14.90
C GLU A 551 4.91 -1.98 14.26
N PHE A 552 3.85 -2.55 14.85
CA PHE A 552 2.49 -2.34 14.39
C PHE A 552 2.07 -0.87 14.46
N GLU A 553 2.30 -0.20 15.59
CA GLU A 553 1.96 1.23 15.75
C GLU A 553 2.77 2.12 14.81
N SER A 554 4.08 1.88 14.72
CA SER A 554 4.98 2.62 13.83
C SER A 554 4.59 2.42 12.36
N ASN A 555 4.33 1.19 11.94
CA ASN A 555 3.92 0.90 10.56
C ASN A 555 2.56 1.52 10.23
N LYS A 556 1.66 1.60 11.20
CA LYS A 556 0.37 2.27 11.01
C LYS A 556 0.55 3.76 10.70
N ILE A 557 1.44 4.45 11.41
CA ILE A 557 1.76 5.86 11.15
C ILE A 557 2.53 6.01 9.83
N MET A 558 3.51 5.15 9.56
CA MET A 558 4.27 5.15 8.30
C MET A 558 3.33 5.05 7.09
N ASN A 559 2.36 4.15 7.15
CA ASN A 559 1.35 4.00 6.09
C ASN A 559 0.42 5.21 5.93
N MET A 560 0.36 6.15 6.90
CA MET A 560 -0.38 7.41 6.72
C MET A 560 0.42 8.48 5.97
N LEU A 561 1.76 8.33 5.88
CA LEU A 561 2.65 9.26 5.17
C LEU A 561 2.54 9.13 3.65
N VAL A 562 2.01 8.01 3.16
CA VAL A 562 1.83 7.71 1.73
C VAL A 562 0.38 7.30 1.49
N ASP A 563 -0.29 7.97 0.54
CA ASP A 563 -1.62 7.57 0.08
C ASP A 563 -1.63 7.56 -1.46
N ASN A 564 -2.13 6.49 -2.08
CA ASN A 564 -2.19 6.32 -3.53
C ASN A 564 -0.88 6.66 -4.27
N ASN A 565 0.26 6.18 -3.78
CA ASN A 565 1.61 6.49 -4.30
C ASN A 565 1.94 8.00 -4.34
N LYS A 566 1.35 8.79 -3.45
CA LYS A 566 1.71 10.19 -3.23
C LYS A 566 2.05 10.40 -1.76
N VAL A 567 3.08 11.20 -1.52
CA VAL A 567 3.39 11.66 -0.16
C VAL A 567 2.22 12.50 0.32
N ASN A 568 1.69 12.14 1.48
CA ASN A 568 0.61 12.88 2.12
C ASN A 568 1.21 14.11 2.81
N PHE A 569 0.86 15.31 2.35
CA PHE A 569 1.35 16.54 2.95
C PHE A 569 0.44 16.91 4.11
N PHE A 570 0.93 16.73 5.32
CA PHE A 570 0.23 17.20 6.51
C PHE A 570 0.34 18.72 6.59
N ARG A 571 -0.60 19.40 5.94
CA ARG A 571 -0.77 20.87 6.00
C ARG A 571 -1.78 21.29 7.07
N ASP A 572 -2.49 20.32 7.63
CA ASP A 572 -3.47 20.50 8.70
C ASP A 572 -2.78 20.41 10.07
N GLY A 573 -2.74 21.54 10.80
CA GLY A 573 -2.11 21.61 12.11
C GLY A 573 -2.64 20.60 13.13
N GLN A 574 -3.95 20.31 13.13
CA GLN A 574 -4.54 19.31 14.03
C GLN A 574 -3.92 17.93 13.83
N ARG A 575 -3.84 17.47 12.58
CA ARG A 575 -3.35 16.12 12.27
C ARG A 575 -1.86 15.98 12.52
N LEU A 576 -1.08 17.03 12.23
CA LEU A 576 0.34 17.09 12.62
C LEU A 576 0.50 16.95 14.12
N ASN A 577 -0.27 17.70 14.91
CA ASN A 577 -0.20 17.64 16.37
C ASN A 577 -0.59 16.25 16.91
N ASP A 578 -1.64 15.65 16.36
CA ASP A 578 -2.07 14.30 16.72
C ASP A 578 -0.99 13.25 16.40
N LEU A 579 -0.35 13.36 15.23
CA LEU A 579 0.77 12.48 14.83
C LEU A 579 2.00 12.67 15.73
N THR A 580 2.37 13.92 16.03
CA THR A 580 3.51 14.22 16.90
C THR A 580 3.30 13.66 18.30
N ARG A 581 2.10 13.81 18.87
CA ARG A 581 1.74 13.22 20.18
C ARG A 581 1.83 11.70 20.17
N GLU A 582 1.39 11.05 19.09
CA GLU A 582 1.48 9.60 18.98
C GLU A 582 2.91 9.10 18.81
N ILE A 583 3.76 9.83 18.06
CA ILE A 583 5.19 9.52 17.96
C ILE A 583 5.87 9.71 19.31
N GLU A 584 5.52 10.76 20.06
CA GLU A 584 5.98 10.91 21.44
C GLU A 584 5.54 9.71 22.29
N ARG A 585 4.26 9.34 22.30
CA ARG A 585 3.76 8.18 23.07
C ARG A 585 4.52 6.88 22.70
N ILE A 586 4.73 6.64 21.41
CA ILE A 586 5.51 5.49 20.93
C ILE A 586 6.96 5.57 21.44
N SER A 587 7.57 6.75 21.48
CA SER A 587 8.92 6.90 22.06
C SER A 587 8.96 6.51 23.55
N PHE A 588 7.92 6.83 24.32
CA PHE A 588 7.80 6.45 25.73
C PHE A 588 7.67 4.94 25.93
N LEU A 589 7.03 4.22 24.99
CA LEU A 589 6.94 2.76 25.04
C LEU A 589 8.33 2.11 25.04
N THR A 590 9.31 2.70 24.35
CA THR A 590 10.69 2.17 24.34
C THR A 590 11.31 2.14 25.75
N GLU A 591 11.06 3.18 26.54
CA GLU A 591 11.58 3.27 27.91
C GLU A 591 10.75 2.42 28.87
N TYR A 592 9.44 2.39 28.70
CA TYR A 592 8.56 1.50 29.45
C TYR A 592 9.00 0.04 29.34
N TYR A 593 9.27 -0.46 28.12
CA TYR A 593 9.69 -1.86 27.94
C TYR A 593 11.09 -2.15 28.52
N LYS A 594 12.01 -1.18 28.48
CA LYS A 594 13.30 -1.28 29.17
C LYS A 594 13.09 -1.45 30.67
N LEU A 595 12.26 -0.61 31.28
CA LEU A 595 11.93 -0.68 32.72
C LEU A 595 11.22 -1.98 33.09
N LYS A 596 10.26 -2.44 32.26
CA LYS A 596 9.54 -3.71 32.45
C LYS A 596 10.47 -4.94 32.39
N ASN A 597 11.50 -4.90 31.54
CA ASN A 597 12.48 -5.98 31.47
C ASN A 597 13.46 -5.95 32.64
N LEU A 598 13.82 -4.78 33.14
CA LEU A 598 14.66 -4.63 34.33
C LEU A 598 13.93 -5.11 35.59
N SER A 599 12.65 -4.77 35.75
CA SER A 599 11.87 -5.17 36.92
C SER A 599 11.71 -6.68 37.05
N LYS A 600 11.66 -7.42 35.92
CA LYS A 600 11.64 -8.90 35.91
C LYS A 600 12.87 -9.54 36.57
N LYS A 601 13.98 -8.81 36.67
CA LYS A 601 15.23 -9.31 37.26
C LYS A 601 15.29 -9.12 38.78
N ILE A 602 14.32 -8.43 39.38
CA ILE A 602 14.32 -8.09 40.81
C ILE A 602 13.29 -8.94 41.57
N ILE A 603 13.71 -9.59 42.65
CA ILE A 603 12.90 -10.48 43.49
C ILE A 603 12.88 -9.93 44.93
N ASN A 604 12.34 -8.73 45.15
CA ASN A 604 12.24 -8.10 46.49
C ASN A 604 10.86 -7.45 46.72
N ASN A 605 10.59 -6.91 47.92
CA ASN A 605 9.32 -6.22 48.24
C ASN A 605 9.06 -4.96 47.38
N GLU A 606 10.10 -4.38 46.78
CA GLU A 606 9.97 -3.26 45.84
C GLU A 606 9.41 -3.72 44.48
N SER A 607 9.49 -5.02 44.17
CA SER A 607 8.91 -5.63 42.97
C SER A 607 7.39 -5.43 42.88
N LEU A 608 6.67 -5.44 44.02
CA LEU A 608 5.21 -5.19 44.04
C LEU A 608 4.87 -3.72 43.73
N ARG A 609 5.61 -2.76 44.32
CA ARG A 609 5.41 -1.33 44.03
C ARG A 609 5.77 -0.99 42.58
N ALA A 610 6.85 -1.58 42.07
CA ALA A 610 7.22 -1.46 40.67
C ALA A 610 6.17 -2.09 39.74
N ALA A 611 5.60 -3.25 40.10
CA ALA A 611 4.55 -3.89 39.32
C ALA A 611 3.28 -3.05 39.21
N VAL A 612 2.85 -2.39 40.29
CA VAL A 612 1.70 -1.46 40.28
C VAL A 612 1.97 -0.26 39.36
N LEU A 613 3.12 0.39 39.50
CA LEU A 613 3.50 1.52 38.64
C LEU A 613 3.62 1.11 37.16
N LEU A 614 4.14 -0.08 36.88
CA LEU A 614 4.20 -0.63 35.53
C LEU A 614 2.82 -0.90 34.96
N TYR A 615 1.88 -1.40 35.77
CA TYR A 615 0.49 -1.62 35.36
C TYR A 615 -0.21 -0.29 35.06
N GLU A 616 -0.10 0.71 35.95
CA GLU A 616 -0.67 2.05 35.72
C GLU A 616 -0.09 2.69 34.44
N THR A 617 1.21 2.53 34.20
CA THR A 617 1.86 3.09 33.02
C THR A 617 1.47 2.33 31.74
N GLU A 618 1.28 1.00 31.83
CA GLU A 618 0.75 0.17 30.74
C GLU A 618 -0.69 0.53 30.37
N GLU A 619 -1.52 0.78 31.38
CA GLU A 619 -2.88 1.28 31.18
C GLU A 619 -2.86 2.58 30.35
N ILE A 620 -2.01 3.54 30.70
CA ILE A 620 -1.93 4.82 30.01
C ILE A 620 -1.34 4.70 28.60
N LEU A 621 -0.23 3.97 28.43
CA LEU A 621 0.51 3.95 27.16
C LEU A 621 -0.03 2.96 26.13
N ILE A 622 -0.65 1.86 26.56
CA ILE A 622 -1.05 0.75 25.68
C ILE A 622 -2.57 0.57 25.64
N LYS A 623 -3.26 0.66 26.78
CA LYS A 623 -4.67 0.24 26.89
C LYS A 623 -5.68 1.40 26.76
N LEU A 624 -5.36 2.59 27.26
CA LEU A 624 -6.22 3.77 27.22
C LEU A 624 -6.02 4.56 25.93
N LEU A 625 -7.10 4.78 25.17
CA LEU A 625 -7.13 5.70 24.02
C LEU A 625 -7.45 7.13 24.46
N THR A 626 -6.67 7.65 25.41
CA THR A 626 -6.68 9.07 25.76
C THR A 626 -5.62 9.81 24.95
N LYS A 627 -5.91 11.04 24.54
CA LYS A 627 -4.92 11.89 23.86
C LYS A 627 -3.69 12.01 24.77
N PHE A 628 -2.50 11.74 24.23
CA PHE A 628 -1.24 11.92 24.95
C PHE A 628 -0.91 13.41 25.05
N ASP A 629 -1.65 14.11 25.90
CA ASP A 629 -1.49 15.53 26.18
C ASP A 629 -0.44 15.78 27.28
N GLU A 630 -0.15 17.04 27.55
CA GLU A 630 0.86 17.43 28.55
C GLU A 630 0.55 16.90 29.97
N LYS A 631 -0.74 16.74 30.32
CA LYS A 631 -1.11 16.20 31.64
C LYS A 631 -0.82 14.71 31.74
N VAL A 632 -1.22 13.95 30.71
CA VAL A 632 -0.94 12.51 30.62
C VAL A 632 0.56 12.26 30.55
N LYS A 633 1.28 13.06 29.75
CA LYS A 633 2.74 13.03 29.63
C LYS A 633 3.43 13.23 30.98
N ALA A 634 3.08 14.29 31.71
CA ALA A 634 3.64 14.56 33.04
C ALA A 634 3.37 13.41 34.04
N GLN A 635 2.20 12.77 33.95
CA GLN A 635 1.88 11.60 34.78
C GLN A 635 2.78 10.39 34.45
N VAL A 636 2.99 10.09 33.17
CA VAL A 636 3.89 8.99 32.75
C VAL A 636 5.34 9.28 33.15
N GLU A 637 5.80 10.53 33.00
CA GLU A 637 7.13 10.94 33.45
C GLU A 637 7.33 10.75 34.94
N LYS A 638 6.34 11.14 35.75
CA LYS A 638 6.35 10.93 37.19
C LYS A 638 6.41 9.44 37.54
N ASN A 639 5.67 8.59 36.82
CA ASN A 639 5.72 7.14 37.01
C ASN A 639 7.09 6.57 36.65
N PHE A 640 7.69 7.02 35.55
CA PHE A 640 9.05 6.63 35.17
C PHE A 640 10.09 7.07 36.20
N SER A 641 10.08 8.31 36.69
CA SER A 641 11.03 8.74 37.72
C SER A 641 10.95 7.89 38.99
N LYS A 642 9.73 7.54 39.43
CA LYS A 642 9.54 6.64 40.57
C LYS A 642 10.03 5.22 40.28
N LEU A 643 9.78 4.69 39.08
CA LEU A 643 10.28 3.39 38.65
C LEU A 643 11.81 3.37 38.59
N SER A 644 12.45 4.42 38.04
CA SER A 644 13.90 4.54 37.99
C SER A 644 14.54 4.52 39.38
N GLN A 645 13.94 5.24 40.34
CA GLN A 645 14.36 5.25 41.74
C GLN A 645 14.25 3.85 42.36
N LEU A 646 13.12 3.17 42.18
CA LEU A 646 12.91 1.81 42.72
C LEU A 646 13.82 0.75 42.07
N LEU A 647 14.22 0.96 40.82
CA LEU A 647 15.06 0.03 40.07
C LEU A 647 16.56 0.36 40.18
N ASN A 648 16.94 1.40 40.94
CA ASN A 648 18.32 1.90 41.03
C ASN A 648 18.98 2.09 39.67
N THR A 649 18.24 2.70 38.74
CA THR A 649 18.74 3.01 37.40
C THR A 649 18.81 4.50 37.17
N GLU A 650 19.97 4.99 36.75
CA GLU A 650 20.07 6.31 36.13
C GLU A 650 19.47 6.21 34.73
N ILE A 651 18.31 6.82 34.55
CA ILE A 651 17.74 7.06 33.22
C ILE A 651 18.03 8.51 32.89
N THR A 652 18.94 8.71 31.94
CA THR A 652 19.33 10.02 31.46
C THR A 652 18.19 10.65 30.65
N LYS A 653 17.71 11.82 31.08
CA LYS A 653 16.78 12.68 30.31
C LYS A 653 17.35 12.98 28.91
N GLU A 654 18.67 12.92 28.76
CA GLU A 654 19.41 13.18 27.54
C GLU A 654 19.03 12.25 26.37
N GLU A 655 18.81 10.94 26.58
CA GLU A 655 18.47 10.00 25.49
C GLU A 655 17.07 10.26 24.91
N ARG A 656 16.13 10.68 25.77
CA ARG A 656 14.77 11.06 25.38
C ARG A 656 14.72 12.46 24.76
N MET A 657 15.55 13.38 25.26
CA MET A 657 15.72 14.71 24.68
C MET A 657 16.33 14.66 23.27
N MET A 658 17.04 13.62 22.85
CA MET A 658 17.52 13.50 21.45
C MET A 658 16.40 13.22 20.43
N ILE A 659 15.31 12.56 20.84
CA ILE A 659 14.12 12.34 19.99
C ILE A 659 13.16 13.52 20.11
N VAL A 660 13.04 14.10 21.31
CA VAL A 660 12.22 15.30 21.56
C VAL A 660 12.85 16.57 20.95
N LYS A 661 14.19 16.72 20.93
CA LYS A 661 14.88 17.75 20.12
C LYS A 661 14.73 17.48 18.61
N ALA A 662 14.50 16.23 18.20
CA ALA A 662 14.21 15.87 16.82
C ALA A 662 12.72 16.04 16.42
N ILE A 663 11.88 16.62 17.30
CA ILE A 663 10.50 17.05 16.99
C ILE A 663 10.48 18.26 16.03
N GLY A 664 11.64 18.85 15.72
CA GLY A 664 11.81 19.59 14.47
C GLY A 664 11.03 20.90 14.39
N LEU A 665 11.07 21.70 15.47
CA LEU A 665 11.02 23.14 15.25
C LEU A 665 12.37 23.56 14.67
N GLY A 666 12.36 24.41 13.64
CA GLY A 666 13.61 24.93 13.05
C GLY A 666 14.44 25.70 14.09
N LEU A 667 15.65 26.11 13.71
CA LEU A 667 16.46 27.02 14.52
C LEU A 667 15.66 28.31 14.78
N GLY A 668 15.56 28.74 16.04
CA GLY A 668 14.99 30.02 16.46
C GLY A 668 13.54 29.98 16.97
N HIS A 669 12.98 28.79 17.21
CA HIS A 669 11.59 28.63 17.70
C HIS A 669 11.44 28.57 19.23
N TRP A 670 12.56 28.55 19.95
CA TRP A 670 12.59 28.41 21.41
C TRP A 670 12.80 29.75 22.10
N TYR A 671 11.98 30.05 23.10
CA TYR A 671 12.00 31.30 23.86
C TYR A 671 12.00 31.03 25.36
N LYS A 672 12.41 32.03 26.14
CA LYS A 672 12.38 32.07 27.60
C LYS A 672 11.44 33.16 28.06
N CYS A 673 10.62 32.85 29.06
CA CYS A 673 9.83 33.87 29.76
C CYS A 673 10.76 34.82 30.55
N PRO A 674 10.26 35.97 31.07
CA PRO A 674 11.06 36.90 31.87
C PRO A 674 11.77 36.28 33.08
N ASN A 675 11.28 35.12 33.56
CA ASN A 675 11.84 34.38 34.69
C ASN A 675 12.68 33.16 34.28
N GLY A 676 13.02 33.00 32.99
CA GLY A 676 13.97 31.98 32.52
C GLY A 676 13.40 30.61 32.12
N HIS A 677 12.10 30.35 32.28
CA HIS A 677 11.47 29.09 31.83
C HIS A 677 11.30 29.03 30.32
N VAL A 678 11.67 27.90 29.72
CA VAL A 678 11.72 27.70 28.26
C VAL A 678 10.36 27.26 27.72
N TYR A 679 9.91 27.89 26.64
CA TYR A 679 8.72 27.54 25.89
C TYR A 679 9.00 27.65 24.38
N CYS A 680 8.16 27.05 23.55
CA CYS A 680 8.32 27.11 22.09
C CYS A 680 7.13 27.77 21.40
N ILE A 681 7.39 28.36 20.23
CA ILE A 681 6.36 28.94 19.36
C ILE A 681 6.26 28.08 18.10
N GLY A 682 5.08 27.48 17.90
CA GLY A 682 4.80 26.59 16.76
C GLY A 682 4.57 27.31 15.43
N GLU A 683 4.21 26.54 14.40
CA GLU A 683 3.98 26.99 13.01
C GLU A 683 5.18 27.70 12.37
N CYS A 684 5.23 29.03 12.43
CA CYS A 684 6.21 29.89 11.77
C CYS A 684 7.27 30.48 12.73
N GLY A 685 7.20 30.17 14.03
CA GLY A 685 8.14 30.68 15.04
C GLY A 685 7.90 32.12 15.49
N GLY A 686 6.87 32.78 14.94
CA GLY A 686 6.40 34.11 15.33
C GLY A 686 5.18 34.06 16.24
N ALA A 687 5.14 34.89 17.27
CA ALA A 687 4.10 34.84 18.30
C ALA A 687 2.77 35.44 17.81
N MET A 688 1.71 34.62 17.76
CA MET A 688 0.35 35.06 17.38
C MET A 688 -0.67 35.03 18.50
N GLN A 689 -0.32 34.40 19.61
CA GLN A 689 -1.16 34.32 20.77
C GLN A 689 -0.35 34.63 22.03
N ARG A 690 -0.94 35.43 22.93
CA ARG A 690 -0.45 35.61 24.29
C ARG A 690 -0.94 34.47 25.16
N ALA A 691 -0.05 33.93 25.98
CA ALA A 691 -0.33 32.89 26.95
C ALA A 691 0.36 33.21 28.28
N LYS A 692 0.03 32.46 29.34
CA LYS A 692 0.70 32.55 30.63
C LYS A 692 1.66 31.38 30.79
N CYS A 693 2.86 31.64 31.27
CA CYS A 693 3.87 30.62 31.54
C CYS A 693 3.28 29.55 32.48
N PRO A 694 3.34 28.25 32.12
CA PRO A 694 2.80 27.19 32.96
C PRO A 694 3.45 27.10 34.34
N GLU A 695 4.71 27.55 34.45
CA GLU A 695 5.53 27.45 35.65
C GLU A 695 5.43 28.69 36.53
N CYS A 696 5.68 29.88 35.98
CA CYS A 696 5.75 31.12 36.76
C CYS A 696 4.61 32.11 36.52
N LYS A 697 3.65 31.78 35.64
CA LYS A 697 2.53 32.63 35.22
C LYS A 697 2.91 34.01 34.65
N ALA A 698 4.17 34.24 34.30
CA ALA A 698 4.58 35.41 33.52
C ALA A 698 3.95 35.39 32.12
N ASP A 699 3.79 36.55 31.50
CA ASP A 699 3.27 36.66 30.13
C ASP A 699 4.28 36.10 29.12
N ILE A 700 3.85 35.12 28.33
CA ILE A 700 4.63 34.46 27.26
C ILE A 700 3.88 34.50 25.93
N GLY A 701 4.58 34.25 24.83
CA GLY A 701 3.99 34.40 23.49
C GLY A 701 3.86 35.88 23.10
N GLY A 702 2.85 36.25 22.33
CA GLY A 702 2.79 37.58 21.70
C GLY A 702 1.73 37.71 20.61
N GLN A 703 1.75 38.80 19.86
CA GLN A 703 0.79 39.07 18.76
C GLN A 703 1.54 39.70 17.59
N ASP A 704 0.99 39.58 16.37
CA ASP A 704 1.58 40.13 15.14
C ASP A 704 3.01 39.63 14.84
N HIS A 705 3.30 38.40 15.28
CA HIS A 705 4.58 37.70 15.23
C HIS A 705 5.64 38.27 16.18
N THR A 706 5.33 39.28 16.98
CA THR A 706 6.22 39.87 17.98
C THR A 706 5.95 39.29 19.36
N VAL A 707 7.00 38.84 20.06
CA VAL A 707 6.87 38.32 21.44
C VAL A 707 6.64 39.45 22.44
N THR A 708 5.96 39.12 23.53
CA THR A 708 5.64 40.05 24.62
C THR A 708 6.92 40.48 25.33
N SER A 709 6.98 41.75 25.77
CA SER A 709 8.16 42.35 26.43
C SER A 709 8.72 41.47 27.56
N GLY A 710 10.05 41.33 27.61
CA GLY A 710 10.77 40.52 28.59
C GLY A 710 10.95 39.04 28.21
N ASN A 711 10.36 38.57 27.11
CA ASN A 711 10.64 37.24 26.57
C ASN A 711 11.92 37.28 25.71
N GLN A 712 12.78 36.27 25.81
CA GLN A 712 14.08 36.22 25.13
C GLN A 712 14.23 34.95 24.30
N LEU A 713 15.12 34.95 23.30
CA LEU A 713 15.44 33.73 22.55
C LEU A 713 16.20 32.74 23.45
N ALA A 714 15.84 31.46 23.40
CA ALA A 714 16.49 30.40 24.15
C ALA A 714 17.56 29.69 23.29
N SER A 715 18.61 30.43 22.92
CA SER A 715 19.69 29.97 22.04
C SER A 715 20.41 28.70 22.52
N GLU A 716 20.37 28.39 23.82
CA GLU A 716 20.96 27.15 24.36
C GLU A 716 20.17 25.87 23.98
N MET A 717 18.92 26.02 23.53
CA MET A 717 18.06 24.88 23.20
C MET A 717 18.36 24.32 21.81
N ASP A 718 18.60 25.19 20.84
CA ASP A 718 18.75 24.84 19.43
C ASP A 718 20.01 25.43 18.77
N GLY A 719 20.77 26.28 19.45
CA GLY A 719 21.97 26.94 18.91
C GLY A 719 21.67 28.14 18.00
N ALA A 720 20.42 28.60 17.95
CA ALA A 720 20.03 29.70 17.08
C ALA A 720 20.54 31.06 17.61
N THR A 721 21.22 31.82 16.76
CA THR A 721 21.63 33.21 17.06
C THR A 721 20.54 34.22 16.78
N ARG A 722 19.43 33.80 16.15
CA ARG A 722 18.27 34.64 15.77
C ARG A 722 16.97 33.84 15.88
N PRO A 723 15.82 34.49 16.17
CA PRO A 723 14.51 33.85 16.15
C PRO A 723 14.10 33.38 14.75
N ALA A 724 13.28 32.33 14.69
CA ALA A 724 12.79 31.73 13.45
C ALA A 724 11.87 32.67 12.66
N TRP A 725 11.24 33.62 13.36
CA TRP A 725 10.59 34.77 12.76
C TRP A 725 11.44 36.03 12.98
N PRO A 726 11.99 36.67 11.92
CA PRO A 726 13.04 37.69 12.05
C PRO A 726 12.67 38.92 12.89
N THR A 727 11.38 39.27 12.95
CA THR A 727 10.88 40.44 13.70
C THR A 727 10.29 40.07 15.07
N ALA A 728 10.51 38.82 15.55
CA ALA A 728 9.86 38.35 16.77
C ALA A 728 10.32 39.09 18.02
N LEU A 729 11.60 39.41 18.08
CA LEU A 729 12.16 40.31 19.07
C LEU A 729 12.34 41.64 18.32
N ASN A 730 11.57 42.68 18.65
CA ASN A 730 11.83 44.02 18.13
C ASN A 730 13.21 44.48 18.61
N TYR A 731 14.26 44.06 17.91
CA TYR A 731 15.56 44.70 17.99
C TYR A 731 15.39 46.04 17.28
N ASN A 732 15.19 47.10 18.06
CA ASN A 732 15.61 48.40 17.59
C ASN A 732 17.14 48.36 17.54
N ASP A 733 17.64 48.67 16.34
CA ASP A 733 19.04 48.77 15.87
C ASP A 733 19.78 47.49 15.48
#